data_AF-A0A4Q4UMM1-F1
#
_entry.id   AF-A0A4Q4UMM1-F1
#
_cell.length_a   1.000
_cell.length_b   1.000
_cell.length_c   1.000
_cell.angle_alpha   90.00
_cell.angle_beta   90.00
_cell.angle_gamma   90.00
#
_symmetry.space_group_name_H-M   'P 1'
#
loop_
_entity.id
_entity.type
_entity.pdbx_description
1 polymer ?
#
loop_
_entity_poly.entity_id
_entity_poly.type
_entity_poly.pdbx_seq_one_letter_code
_entity_poly.pdbx_strand_id
1 'polypeptide(L)'
;MKRGVRIAVLPPLAAVAGVRARRLEHLPRVLKKLFAAGPASSRPPSGDVRRIGGHQQQGSAEQTKPSAEVGLPSDTEPGWAVPGAARLEVLAALGVLASGVLCQDDNLGLDDGYITIDTANFNARIVRNAQVLASLTPKGESFDFLPFDLLPVRAANGQYHWGDITFRYREAGSSNWTDGDSASSRRAVTAAAATGDDVLAASVMAPTLPTGPLSVTREWLDASGDLGLRFTIRNAGPSAVEVGGLGFPAEFNSIFTNRRAPDMQRLCSLSDPYVGMHAGHIRVAPTRGAGPALVVTPLGDTPMEAYRNLAEPSYPATYYGSQTFEGFYEWQVLTKAWAEEEWAGREPWNPPSARTLEPGESLQFGVRFSVAEGGVRELDATIRKTGTPVAVGVPGYIIPRDSPAQLFLQADSDVASIVAEPAGSLEVKETGALTYAVTPSATAWGRARLTIEYVDGKIQTVHYYITKPGPETLADVGRFFTTRAWFNDTSDPFGRAPSPMTYDYEADKIVEQDPRVWVAGLSDEGGTGAYLAAVVKQAIQPDAEEVAKLEEFVDQVLWGRLQREDYGVRKSLFFYEPAAVPGYGYDSGINWGSWTSWNKNAASLVDRAYNYVHPAAAYWSLYRMARAYPELVETHTWEWYLDHAYRTIMRAMERDVGYNRVGLMGETVFGEILTDLEREGRTSQADTLKEAMRSRAAQWDTEEVPFGSEMAWDSTGQEGVYYWTKYFGYTQTADKSLNSVLGFMPTVPHWGWNGNARRYWDNIYGGKLRRIERQIHHYGSGLNSLVALAAYRDNPSDSYLVRVGYGGTSGPLSNINQDGFAAASFHSWPDTLKWDGISGDYGPGFLGMVLGSGTYVVDDKDLGLVAYGGILETTPEGNVNVTPRDPTRKRAFIGPLGVTITIDAGVIDSFTYAGDSGAISVTLSQLPGAPRAASAVMWAETTGNNASYGPTSSAFRQALLNQNPGTNQPTDDTINSHGTEQMSAKGAVNNAPTGRGGDDMFEALDDLRIIVTLLKHTYPAGKPWGNRGPNLVNWDAVAGEAGLEGGKMARDCVQKVCKKRHLFEAKPPTVSVSTQTDDATGAPPPSRRQRGGAAAGGPRRDHPAARQSPKRGKRRGVDGRPPPGGGADDGKDGDPVGDEPEDGDEGKPPPAEKPRSARFYPGDDDGDDDDGEKPPPAERSPSVRYYSNDEMEAHLRQRRRLARRTVSYSFEEGEYEDDDA
;
A
#
# COMPACT_ATOMS: atom_id res chain seq x y z
N MET A 1 -20.79 45.60 47.13
CA MET A 1 -19.94 46.78 47.42
C MET A 1 -18.69 46.73 46.53
N LYS A 2 -18.11 47.91 46.22
CA LYS A 2 -16.66 48.27 46.07
C LYS A 2 -15.65 47.13 45.75
N ARG A 3 -14.94 47.15 44.60
CA ARG A 3 -13.73 47.95 44.18
C ARG A 3 -12.41 47.41 44.78
N GLY A 4 -11.25 47.41 44.10
CA GLY A 4 -10.84 47.84 42.73
C GLY A 4 -9.64 46.98 42.24
N VAL A 5 -8.73 47.31 41.31
CA VAL A 5 -8.24 48.54 40.61
C VAL A 5 -7.55 48.03 39.29
N ARG A 6 -7.91 48.42 38.04
CA ARG A 6 -7.55 49.62 37.23
C ARG A 6 -6.04 49.73 36.82
N ILE A 7 -5.60 50.17 35.61
CA ILE A 7 -6.27 50.60 34.35
C ILE A 7 -5.29 50.75 33.13
N ALA A 8 -5.78 50.54 31.88
CA ALA A 8 -5.38 51.11 30.56
C ALA A 8 -3.89 51.00 30.05
N VAL A 9 -3.45 51.39 28.82
CA VAL A 9 -3.78 52.55 27.93
C VAL A 9 -3.69 52.25 26.40
N LEU A 10 -4.46 53.00 25.59
CA LEU A 10 -4.45 53.22 24.12
C LEU A 10 -4.84 54.70 23.84
N PRO A 11 -4.77 55.29 22.61
CA PRO A 11 -4.03 54.99 21.37
C PRO A 11 -2.99 56.14 21.11
N PRO A 12 -2.96 57.06 20.09
CA PRO A 12 -3.37 57.10 18.66
C PRO A 12 -2.38 57.85 17.68
N LEU A 13 -2.86 58.10 16.44
CA LEU A 13 -2.56 59.22 15.48
C LEU A 13 -1.42 59.18 14.42
N ALA A 14 -1.89 59.32 13.18
CA ALA A 14 -1.29 59.51 11.84
C ALA A 14 -0.35 60.74 11.57
N ALA A 15 0.38 60.70 10.43
CA ALA A 15 0.32 61.66 9.28
C ALA A 15 1.65 62.10 8.56
N VAL A 16 1.73 61.85 7.23
CA VAL A 16 2.21 62.73 6.12
C VAL A 16 3.68 63.28 6.00
N ALA A 17 4.34 62.95 4.86
CA ALA A 17 5.49 63.64 4.18
C ALA A 17 6.84 63.79 4.96
N GLY A 18 8.04 64.10 4.41
CA GLY A 18 8.57 64.39 3.05
C GLY A 18 9.77 65.40 3.12
N VAL A 19 10.66 65.67 2.15
CA VAL A 19 10.99 65.17 0.79
C VAL A 19 12.46 65.55 0.40
N ARG A 20 13.24 64.65 -0.23
CA ARG A 20 14.43 64.97 -1.10
C ARG A 20 14.46 63.95 -2.27
N ALA A 21 14.22 64.24 -3.55
CA ALA A 21 14.71 65.29 -4.49
C ALA A 21 16.16 65.03 -4.98
N ARG A 22 16.49 65.10 -6.29
CA ARG A 22 15.77 65.65 -7.47
C ARG A 22 16.42 65.19 -8.82
N ARG A 23 15.75 65.43 -9.98
CA ARG A 23 16.21 65.33 -11.42
C ARG A 23 16.26 63.89 -11.99
N LEU A 24 16.01 63.57 -13.27
CA LEU A 24 15.47 64.19 -14.53
C LEU A 24 15.20 62.98 -15.51
N GLU A 25 14.41 62.98 -16.61
CA GLU A 25 13.15 63.63 -17.02
C GLU A 25 12.64 62.99 -18.36
N HIS A 26 11.48 63.44 -18.89
CA HIS A 26 10.95 63.29 -20.27
C HIS A 26 10.29 61.97 -20.78
N LEU A 27 9.54 62.12 -21.90
CA LEU A 27 8.35 61.34 -22.30
C LEU A 27 8.17 61.36 -23.87
N PRO A 28 7.03 61.00 -24.54
CA PRO A 28 7.03 59.94 -25.57
C PRO A 28 6.42 60.33 -26.95
N ARG A 29 6.29 59.38 -27.92
CA ARG A 29 5.09 59.12 -28.78
C ARG A 29 5.31 58.17 -29.97
N VAL A 30 4.19 57.84 -30.65
CA VAL A 30 3.97 57.17 -31.98
C VAL A 30 3.56 55.68 -31.83
N LEU A 31 2.44 55.17 -32.38
CA LEU A 31 1.34 55.76 -33.22
C LEU A 31 -0.06 55.21 -32.79
N LYS A 32 -1.11 55.41 -33.60
CA LYS A 32 -2.53 55.14 -33.30
C LYS A 32 -3.32 54.76 -34.57
N LYS A 33 -4.53 54.21 -34.42
CA LYS A 33 -5.49 53.67 -35.43
C LYS A 33 -5.19 52.22 -35.84
N LEU A 34 -6.18 51.36 -36.12
CA LEU A 34 -7.65 51.50 -36.12
C LEU A 34 -8.26 50.77 -34.88
N PHE A 35 -9.57 50.74 -34.57
CA PHE A 35 -10.77 51.42 -35.10
C PHE A 35 -11.72 51.77 -33.90
N ALA A 36 -12.98 52.18 -34.14
CA ALA A 36 -14.00 52.38 -33.09
C ALA A 36 -15.43 52.50 -33.67
N ALA A 37 -16.42 52.44 -32.77
CA ALA A 37 -17.83 52.92 -32.88
C ALA A 37 -18.91 52.01 -33.55
N GLY A 38 -20.08 51.97 -32.92
CA GLY A 38 -21.41 51.77 -33.55
C GLY A 38 -22.06 53.12 -33.90
N PRO A 39 -23.39 53.23 -34.18
CA PRO A 39 -24.47 52.58 -33.43
C PRO A 39 -25.68 52.07 -34.28
N ALA A 40 -26.77 51.72 -33.58
CA ALA A 40 -27.99 51.02 -34.00
C ALA A 40 -28.89 51.65 -35.10
N SER A 41 -29.78 50.85 -35.70
CA SER A 41 -31.26 51.07 -35.66
C SER A 41 -32.10 50.03 -36.46
N SER A 42 -33.42 50.07 -36.26
CA SER A 42 -34.53 49.42 -37.02
C SER A 42 -34.92 47.94 -36.69
N ARG A 43 -36.12 47.54 -37.14
CA ARG A 43 -36.92 46.35 -36.73
C ARG A 43 -37.53 45.63 -37.98
N PRO A 44 -38.12 44.42 -37.86
CA PRO A 44 -38.38 43.50 -39.00
C PRO A 44 -39.74 43.75 -39.71
N PRO A 45 -40.14 42.92 -40.71
CA PRO A 45 -41.00 41.76 -40.38
C PRO A 45 -40.91 40.50 -41.29
N SER A 46 -41.54 39.41 -40.81
CA SER A 46 -42.31 38.37 -41.54
C SER A 46 -41.70 37.51 -42.67
N GLY A 47 -41.93 36.19 -42.59
CA GLY A 47 -41.75 35.20 -43.68
C GLY A 47 -42.17 33.79 -43.23
N ASP A 48 -43.44 33.43 -43.42
CA ASP A 48 -44.09 32.19 -42.91
C ASP A 48 -44.17 31.08 -43.99
N VAL A 49 -44.88 29.96 -43.71
CA VAL A 49 -45.26 28.84 -44.64
C VAL A 49 -44.16 27.75 -44.79
N ARG A 50 -44.26 26.54 -44.19
CA ARG A 50 -45.10 25.35 -44.54
C ARG A 50 -44.72 24.70 -45.91
N ARG A 51 -44.80 23.38 -46.17
CA ARG A 51 -45.20 22.16 -45.42
C ARG A 51 -44.87 20.88 -46.22
N ILE A 52 -44.79 19.72 -45.53
CA ILE A 52 -45.19 18.35 -45.97
C ILE A 52 -44.40 17.63 -47.10
N GLY A 53 -44.10 16.34 -46.84
CA GLY A 53 -44.11 15.26 -47.85
C GLY A 53 -42.73 14.74 -48.31
N GLY A 54 -42.37 13.45 -48.17
CA GLY A 54 -42.97 12.34 -47.42
C GLY A 54 -43.03 11.02 -48.19
N HIS A 55 -42.56 9.92 -47.56
CA HIS A 55 -42.59 8.51 -48.06
C HIS A 55 -41.71 8.25 -49.33
N GLN A 56 -41.29 7.01 -49.67
CA GLN A 56 -41.56 5.66 -49.12
C GLN A 56 -40.43 4.67 -49.49
N GLN A 57 -40.15 3.66 -48.63
CA GLN A 57 -39.77 2.25 -48.96
C GLN A 57 -38.52 1.94 -49.86
N GLN A 58 -37.89 0.74 -49.86
CA GLN A 58 -37.72 -0.32 -48.84
C GLN A 58 -36.58 -1.29 -49.25
N GLY A 59 -35.82 -1.83 -48.28
CA GLY A 59 -34.92 -3.00 -48.45
C GLY A 59 -33.63 -2.79 -49.27
N SER A 60 -32.72 -3.76 -49.38
CA SER A 60 -32.40 -4.90 -48.49
C SER A 60 -31.20 -5.73 -49.04
N ALA A 61 -30.23 -6.05 -48.17
CA ALA A 61 -29.33 -7.22 -48.22
C ALA A 61 -28.24 -7.39 -49.32
N GLU A 62 -27.02 -7.66 -48.82
CA GLU A 62 -26.00 -8.65 -49.25
C GLU A 62 -25.13 -8.57 -50.53
N GLN A 63 -23.82 -8.43 -50.25
CA GLN A 63 -22.67 -9.28 -50.68
C GLN A 63 -22.12 -9.31 -52.13
N THR A 64 -20.90 -8.74 -52.25
CA THR A 64 -19.67 -9.26 -52.91
C THR A 64 -19.54 -9.49 -54.43
N LYS A 65 -18.58 -8.75 -55.05
CA LYS A 65 -17.41 -9.17 -55.88
C LYS A 65 -17.53 -10.39 -56.84
N PRO A 66 -16.98 -10.32 -58.07
CA PRO A 66 -15.51 -10.32 -58.26
C PRO A 66 -14.95 -9.43 -59.40
N SER A 67 -13.78 -9.79 -59.98
CA SER A 67 -12.75 -8.88 -60.54
C SER A 67 -12.41 -9.08 -62.05
N ALA A 68 -11.37 -8.35 -62.51
CA ALA A 68 -10.52 -8.49 -63.73
C ALA A 68 -10.80 -7.49 -64.89
N GLU A 69 -9.89 -7.11 -65.81
CA GLU A 69 -8.54 -7.60 -66.22
C GLU A 69 -7.51 -6.48 -66.60
N VAL A 70 -6.21 -6.81 -66.48
CA VAL A 70 -5.02 -6.55 -67.36
C VAL A 70 -4.78 -5.20 -68.08
N GLY A 71 -3.55 -4.66 -67.94
CA GLY A 71 -2.91 -3.68 -68.85
C GLY A 71 -1.42 -3.40 -68.55
N LEU A 72 -0.54 -3.36 -69.57
CA LEU A 72 0.92 -3.12 -69.55
C LEU A 72 1.29 -1.95 -70.51
N PRO A 73 2.54 -1.43 -70.64
CA PRO A 73 3.83 -1.79 -70.02
C PRO A 73 4.63 -0.58 -69.42
N SER A 74 5.92 -0.81 -69.14
CA SER A 74 6.94 0.10 -68.59
C SER A 74 7.69 0.97 -69.62
N ASP A 75 8.46 1.97 -69.16
CA ASP A 75 9.81 2.27 -69.69
C ASP A 75 10.70 3.03 -68.66
N THR A 76 11.97 3.33 -69.00
CA THR A 76 13.10 3.42 -68.02
C THR A 76 13.66 4.80 -67.63
N GLU A 77 14.36 4.81 -66.49
CA GLU A 77 15.39 5.74 -65.96
C GLU A 77 16.53 6.13 -66.94
N PRO A 78 17.50 7.03 -66.57
CA PRO A 78 17.54 8.02 -65.47
C PRO A 78 18.06 9.44 -65.90
N GLY A 79 18.08 10.43 -64.99
CA GLY A 79 18.78 11.71 -65.23
C GLY A 79 18.85 12.64 -64.01
N TRP A 80 20.05 13.15 -63.68
CA TRP A 80 20.32 14.02 -62.53
C TRP A 80 20.33 15.51 -62.90
N ALA A 81 19.71 16.37 -62.08
CA ALA A 81 20.09 17.77 -61.82
C ALA A 81 19.14 18.41 -60.79
N VAL A 82 19.66 19.31 -59.94
CA VAL A 82 18.86 20.16 -59.04
C VAL A 82 19.21 21.62 -59.32
N PRO A 83 18.21 22.47 -59.63
CA PRO A 83 17.88 23.57 -58.74
C PRO A 83 16.38 23.71 -58.49
N GLY A 84 15.99 24.09 -57.27
CA GLY A 84 14.58 24.09 -56.84
C GLY A 84 13.87 25.44 -56.93
N ALA A 85 12.55 25.41 -57.19
CA ALA A 85 11.63 26.54 -57.04
C ALA A 85 10.16 26.07 -56.84
N ALA A 86 9.85 25.43 -55.71
CA ALA A 86 8.50 24.89 -55.42
C ALA A 86 8.06 25.01 -53.95
N ARG A 87 8.45 26.09 -53.25
CA ARG A 87 7.83 26.45 -51.96
C ARG A 87 6.58 27.32 -52.20
N LEU A 88 5.42 26.73 -52.50
CA LEU A 88 4.09 27.32 -52.18
C LEU A 88 2.89 26.37 -52.43
N GLU A 89 2.87 25.16 -51.87
CA GLU A 89 1.62 24.35 -51.85
C GLU A 89 1.57 23.29 -50.73
N VAL A 90 2.69 22.58 -50.49
CA VAL A 90 2.80 21.51 -49.47
C VAL A 90 2.52 21.99 -48.02
N LEU A 91 2.60 23.29 -47.76
CA LEU A 91 2.29 23.87 -46.44
C LEU A 91 0.79 23.86 -46.08
N ALA A 92 -0.12 23.66 -47.03
CA ALA A 92 -1.54 23.48 -46.74
C ALA A 92 -1.88 22.05 -46.28
N ALA A 93 -1.21 21.04 -46.83
CA ALA A 93 -1.50 19.63 -46.54
C ALA A 93 -0.92 19.16 -45.20
N LEU A 94 0.22 19.71 -44.77
CA LEU A 94 0.85 19.35 -43.49
C LEU A 94 0.17 19.98 -42.26
N GLY A 95 -0.75 20.93 -42.44
CA GLY A 95 -1.51 21.56 -41.34
C GLY A 95 -2.60 20.67 -40.72
N VAL A 96 -2.92 19.52 -41.34
CA VAL A 96 -4.08 18.68 -40.95
C VAL A 96 -3.67 17.40 -40.19
N LEU A 97 -2.38 17.05 -40.19
CA LEU A 97 -1.85 15.81 -39.57
C LEU A 97 -1.10 16.05 -38.25
N ALA A 98 -1.26 17.21 -37.62
CA ALA A 98 -0.58 17.60 -36.38
C ALA A 98 -1.55 18.01 -35.24
N SER A 99 -2.83 17.62 -35.32
CA SER A 99 -3.84 17.90 -34.28
C SER A 99 -4.81 16.74 -34.09
N GLY A 100 -4.30 15.51 -34.21
CA GLY A 100 -5.03 14.28 -33.91
C GLY A 100 -5.05 13.93 -32.42
N VAL A 101 -5.38 14.89 -31.55
CA VAL A 101 -5.91 14.53 -30.23
C VAL A 101 -7.30 13.98 -30.51
N LEU A 102 -7.48 12.67 -30.31
CA LEU A 102 -8.80 12.06 -30.33
C LEU A 102 -9.56 12.54 -29.09
N CYS A 103 -10.23 13.68 -29.20
CA CYS A 103 -11.38 13.95 -28.35
C CYS A 103 -12.32 12.75 -28.49
N GLN A 104 -12.73 12.18 -27.36
CA GLN A 104 -13.75 11.14 -27.35
C GLN A 104 -15.09 11.71 -27.81
N ASP A 105 -16.04 10.84 -28.16
CA ASP A 105 -17.41 11.28 -28.44
C ASP A 105 -17.96 12.04 -27.21
N ASP A 106 -18.20 13.34 -27.36
CA ASP A 106 -18.77 14.17 -26.30
C ASP A 106 -20.24 13.82 -26.11
N ASN A 107 -20.50 12.86 -25.23
CA ASN A 107 -21.84 12.45 -24.83
C ASN A 107 -22.30 13.18 -23.56
N LEU A 108 -21.42 13.96 -22.91
CA LEU A 108 -21.74 14.84 -21.80
C LEU A 108 -22.34 16.19 -22.24
N GLY A 109 -21.92 16.68 -23.41
CA GLY A 109 -22.20 18.03 -23.91
C GLY A 109 -21.34 19.09 -23.24
N LEU A 110 -20.02 18.88 -23.24
CA LEU A 110 -19.00 19.82 -22.76
C LEU A 110 -18.97 21.12 -23.58
N ASP A 111 -19.29 21.08 -24.88
CA ASP A 111 -19.34 22.25 -25.76
C ASP A 111 -20.41 23.28 -25.35
N ASP A 112 -21.52 22.85 -24.73
CA ASP A 112 -22.54 23.74 -24.14
C ASP A 112 -22.11 24.31 -22.75
N GLY A 113 -20.93 23.94 -22.28
CA GLY A 113 -20.25 24.48 -21.11
C GLY A 113 -20.85 24.03 -19.78
N TYR A 114 -20.65 24.86 -18.75
CA TYR A 114 -20.87 24.48 -17.35
C TYR A 114 -21.89 25.37 -16.65
N ILE A 115 -22.62 24.78 -15.70
CA ILE A 115 -23.25 25.51 -14.59
C ILE A 115 -22.16 25.65 -13.52
N THR A 116 -21.79 26.89 -13.18
CA THR A 116 -20.90 27.18 -12.06
C THR A 116 -21.73 27.22 -10.78
N ILE A 117 -21.29 26.49 -9.76
CA ILE A 117 -21.81 26.56 -8.40
C ILE A 117 -20.77 27.21 -7.50
N ASP A 118 -21.25 28.06 -6.60
CA ASP A 118 -20.50 28.74 -5.56
C ASP A 118 -21.25 28.49 -4.24
N THR A 119 -20.64 27.74 -3.33
CA THR A 119 -21.14 27.58 -1.94
C THR A 119 -20.11 28.19 -0.99
N ALA A 120 -20.41 28.23 0.32
CA ALA A 120 -19.46 28.74 1.31
C ALA A 120 -18.13 27.96 1.31
N ASN A 121 -18.19 26.63 1.15
CA ASN A 121 -17.04 25.73 1.32
C ASN A 121 -16.43 25.27 -0.02
N PHE A 122 -17.13 25.41 -1.15
CA PHE A 122 -16.68 24.90 -2.45
C PHE A 122 -16.88 25.88 -3.62
N ASN A 123 -16.06 25.69 -4.65
CA ASN A 123 -16.35 26.10 -6.01
C ASN A 123 -16.56 24.80 -6.82
N ALA A 124 -17.71 24.69 -7.48
CA ALA A 124 -18.05 23.49 -8.24
C ALA A 124 -18.47 23.83 -9.67
N ARG A 125 -18.32 22.86 -10.58
CA ARG A 125 -18.85 22.96 -11.94
C ARG A 125 -19.61 21.70 -12.31
N ILE A 126 -20.73 21.87 -12.97
CA ILE A 126 -21.59 20.80 -13.47
C ILE A 126 -21.71 20.95 -14.98
N VAL A 127 -21.58 19.89 -15.76
CA VAL A 127 -21.78 19.96 -17.23
C VAL A 127 -23.22 20.36 -17.54
N ARG A 128 -23.46 21.35 -18.40
CA ARG A 128 -24.80 21.91 -18.63
C ARG A 128 -25.81 20.87 -19.11
N ASN A 129 -25.40 20.00 -20.04
CA ASN A 129 -26.29 19.06 -20.71
C ASN A 129 -26.51 17.78 -19.89
N ALA A 130 -25.46 17.11 -19.43
CA ALA A 130 -25.60 15.90 -18.60
C ALA A 130 -26.02 16.19 -17.13
N GLN A 131 -25.77 17.41 -16.64
CA GLN A 131 -25.91 17.81 -15.23
C GLN A 131 -25.17 16.93 -14.19
N VAL A 132 -24.05 16.31 -14.61
CA VAL A 132 -23.08 15.64 -13.73
C VAL A 132 -21.96 16.59 -13.29
N LEU A 133 -21.35 16.32 -12.14
CA LEU A 133 -20.27 17.10 -11.56
C LEU A 133 -18.98 16.92 -12.37
N ALA A 134 -18.36 18.03 -12.74
CA ALA A 134 -17.16 18.10 -13.56
C ALA A 134 -15.92 18.50 -12.77
N SER A 135 -16.08 19.34 -11.74
CA SER A 135 -15.01 19.96 -10.96
C SER A 135 -15.51 20.26 -9.55
N LEU A 136 -14.69 20.01 -8.53
CA LEU A 136 -14.97 20.25 -7.12
C LEU A 136 -13.68 20.69 -6.40
N THR A 137 -13.50 22.01 -6.21
CA THR A 137 -12.37 22.58 -5.44
C THR A 137 -12.88 23.21 -4.14
N PRO A 138 -12.15 23.10 -3.00
CA PRO A 138 -12.48 23.84 -1.79
C PRO A 138 -12.41 25.36 -2.00
N LYS A 139 -13.03 26.12 -1.11
CA LYS A 139 -13.03 27.59 -1.18
C LYS A 139 -11.62 28.15 -1.01
N GLY A 140 -11.21 29.00 -1.96
CA GLY A 140 -9.86 29.56 -2.01
C GLY A 140 -8.78 28.62 -2.58
N GLU A 141 -9.10 27.34 -2.79
CA GLU A 141 -8.13 26.32 -3.21
C GLU A 141 -8.16 25.98 -4.69
N SER A 142 -7.05 25.40 -5.15
CA SER A 142 -6.81 25.04 -6.57
C SER A 142 -6.72 23.54 -6.83
N PHE A 143 -6.70 22.70 -5.79
CA PHE A 143 -6.80 21.25 -5.91
C PHE A 143 -8.24 20.85 -6.26
N ASP A 144 -8.41 20.04 -7.31
CA ASP A 144 -9.70 19.50 -7.73
C ASP A 144 -9.76 18.02 -7.37
N PHE A 145 -10.79 17.62 -6.62
CA PHE A 145 -10.97 16.22 -6.23
C PHE A 145 -11.40 15.34 -7.41
N LEU A 146 -11.84 15.92 -8.53
CA LEU A 146 -12.32 15.24 -9.74
C LEU A 146 -11.31 15.35 -10.90
N PRO A 147 -11.36 14.43 -11.88
CA PRO A 147 -10.47 14.44 -13.04
C PRO A 147 -10.86 15.49 -14.10
N PHE A 148 -11.09 16.74 -13.69
CA PHE A 148 -11.52 17.83 -14.59
C PHE A 148 -10.52 18.09 -15.74
N ASP A 149 -9.23 17.89 -15.51
CA ASP A 149 -8.17 18.00 -16.52
C ASP A 149 -8.20 16.86 -17.56
N LEU A 150 -8.87 15.74 -17.25
CA LEU A 150 -9.08 14.59 -18.13
C LEU A 150 -10.54 14.44 -18.61
N LEU A 151 -11.45 15.35 -18.23
CA LEU A 151 -12.87 15.28 -18.61
C LEU A 151 -13.12 15.17 -20.14
N PRO A 152 -12.33 15.82 -21.04
CA PRO A 152 -12.46 15.63 -22.49
C PRO A 152 -12.11 14.22 -23.01
N VAL A 153 -11.47 13.38 -22.18
CA VAL A 153 -11.21 11.95 -22.43
C VAL A 153 -11.96 11.05 -21.42
N ARG A 154 -13.04 11.60 -20.85
CA ARG A 154 -14.03 10.90 -20.02
C ARG A 154 -15.48 11.20 -20.41
N ALA A 155 -15.70 11.83 -21.57
CA ALA A 155 -17.00 12.39 -21.94
C ALA A 155 -17.99 11.40 -22.60
N ALA A 156 -17.63 10.13 -22.80
CA ALA A 156 -18.44 9.20 -23.56
C ALA A 156 -19.41 8.37 -22.71
N ASN A 157 -20.30 7.65 -23.39
CA ASN A 157 -21.15 6.64 -22.79
C ASN A 157 -20.33 5.54 -22.08
N GLY A 158 -20.82 5.08 -20.93
CA GLY A 158 -20.17 4.05 -20.11
C GLY A 158 -18.97 4.52 -19.29
N GLN A 159 -18.69 5.83 -19.24
CA GLN A 159 -17.79 6.44 -18.25
C GLN A 159 -18.64 7.20 -17.24
N TYR A 160 -18.39 7.06 -15.94
CA TYR A 160 -19.29 7.53 -14.88
C TYR A 160 -18.75 8.75 -14.12
N HIS A 161 -19.66 9.58 -13.62
CA HIS A 161 -19.37 10.79 -12.84
C HIS A 161 -20.30 10.92 -11.64
N TRP A 162 -19.91 11.75 -10.67
CA TRP A 162 -20.83 12.15 -9.58
C TRP A 162 -22.07 12.85 -10.16
N GLY A 163 -23.25 12.35 -9.79
CA GLY A 163 -24.52 12.78 -10.36
C GLY A 163 -25.09 11.84 -11.41
N ASP A 164 -24.37 10.79 -11.82
CA ASP A 164 -25.01 9.62 -12.42
C ASP A 164 -25.76 8.78 -11.37
N ILE A 165 -26.61 7.88 -11.85
CA ILE A 165 -27.37 6.92 -11.05
C ILE A 165 -27.45 5.59 -11.79
N THR A 166 -27.25 4.49 -11.06
CA THR A 166 -27.66 3.15 -11.50
C THR A 166 -28.74 2.59 -10.59
N PHE A 167 -29.61 1.73 -11.12
CA PHE A 167 -30.62 1.03 -10.34
C PHE A 167 -31.05 -0.30 -10.99
N ARG A 168 -31.57 -1.22 -10.18
CA ARG A 168 -32.26 -2.44 -10.63
C ARG A 168 -33.65 -2.49 -10.01
N TYR A 169 -34.66 -2.71 -10.84
CA TYR A 169 -36.06 -2.78 -10.40
C TYR A 169 -36.82 -3.95 -11.04
N ARG A 170 -37.94 -4.35 -10.43
CA ARG A 170 -38.89 -5.31 -10.98
C ARG A 170 -40.32 -4.99 -10.51
N GLU A 171 -41.33 -5.40 -11.28
CA GLU A 171 -42.72 -5.36 -10.82
C GLU A 171 -42.87 -6.30 -9.61
N ALA A 172 -43.61 -5.90 -8.58
CA ALA A 172 -43.68 -6.63 -7.32
C ALA A 172 -44.20 -8.08 -7.54
N GLY A 173 -43.41 -9.07 -7.13
CA GLY A 173 -43.69 -10.49 -7.35
C GLY A 173 -43.16 -11.09 -8.66
N SER A 174 -42.55 -10.27 -9.54
CA SER A 174 -41.70 -10.76 -10.63
C SER A 174 -40.38 -11.32 -10.09
N SER A 175 -39.73 -12.21 -10.83
CA SER A 175 -38.36 -12.67 -10.55
C SER A 175 -37.30 -11.75 -11.18
N ASN A 176 -37.54 -11.25 -12.39
CA ASN A 176 -36.49 -10.72 -13.25
C ASN A 176 -36.22 -9.23 -12.97
N TRP A 177 -34.98 -8.89 -12.70
CA TRP A 177 -34.52 -7.50 -12.58
C TRP A 177 -34.43 -6.81 -13.95
N THR A 178 -34.60 -5.49 -13.93
CA THR A 178 -34.41 -4.59 -15.08
C THR A 178 -33.47 -3.46 -14.67
N ASP A 179 -32.39 -3.28 -15.42
CA ASP A 179 -31.39 -2.24 -15.17
C ASP A 179 -31.88 -0.84 -15.59
N GLY A 180 -31.36 0.17 -14.91
CA GLY A 180 -31.30 1.55 -15.35
C GLY A 180 -29.93 2.14 -15.03
N ASP A 181 -29.32 2.85 -15.99
CA ASP A 181 -27.99 3.45 -15.88
C ASP A 181 -27.96 4.74 -16.71
N SER A 182 -27.69 5.88 -16.08
CA SER A 182 -27.65 7.19 -16.75
C SER A 182 -26.40 7.44 -17.59
N ALA A 183 -25.31 6.70 -17.39
CA ALA A 183 -24.09 6.79 -18.17
C ALA A 183 -24.14 5.91 -19.44
N SER A 184 -24.99 4.89 -19.48
CA SER A 184 -25.09 3.92 -20.59
C SER A 184 -25.42 4.53 -21.97
N SER A 185 -26.28 5.55 -22.02
CA SER A 185 -26.75 6.18 -23.26
C SER A 185 -27.09 7.66 -23.03
N ARG A 186 -26.04 8.45 -22.78
CA ARG A 186 -26.15 9.85 -22.36
C ARG A 186 -26.91 10.72 -23.36
N ARG A 187 -27.78 11.58 -22.82
CA ARG A 187 -28.44 12.68 -23.54
C ARG A 187 -28.58 13.89 -22.63
N ALA A 188 -28.76 15.07 -23.23
CA ALA A 188 -29.07 16.28 -22.47
C ALA A 188 -30.34 16.07 -21.62
N VAL A 189 -30.21 16.21 -20.30
CA VAL A 189 -31.33 16.05 -19.37
C VAL A 189 -32.27 17.27 -19.43
N THR A 190 -33.53 17.08 -19.08
CA THR A 190 -34.47 18.21 -19.04
C THR A 190 -34.30 18.97 -17.73
N ALA A 191 -33.81 20.21 -17.80
CA ALA A 191 -33.70 21.08 -16.62
C ALA A 191 -35.09 21.27 -15.96
N ALA A 192 -35.14 21.10 -14.65
CA ALA A 192 -36.32 21.33 -13.83
C ALA A 192 -36.26 22.71 -13.15
N ALA A 193 -37.39 23.20 -12.64
CA ALA A 193 -37.39 24.38 -11.80
C ALA A 193 -36.76 24.05 -10.43
N ALA A 194 -35.86 24.90 -9.93
CA ALA A 194 -35.42 24.85 -8.55
C ALA A 194 -36.60 25.19 -7.63
N THR A 195 -36.98 24.26 -6.74
CA THR A 195 -38.14 24.40 -5.84
C THR A 195 -37.71 24.40 -4.38
N GLY A 196 -36.79 25.31 -4.05
CA GLY A 196 -36.25 25.57 -2.72
C GLY A 196 -35.12 26.59 -2.82
N ASP A 197 -34.88 27.37 -1.77
CA ASP A 197 -33.77 28.33 -1.73
C ASP A 197 -32.40 27.62 -1.63
N ASP A 198 -32.40 26.32 -1.27
CA ASP A 198 -31.27 25.41 -1.23
C ASP A 198 -30.93 24.76 -2.60
N VAL A 199 -31.84 24.81 -3.58
CA VAL A 199 -31.71 24.05 -4.83
C VAL A 199 -30.91 24.84 -5.89
N LEU A 200 -29.65 24.45 -6.10
CA LEU A 200 -28.69 25.11 -6.99
C LEU A 200 -28.88 24.72 -8.46
N ALA A 201 -29.25 23.46 -8.72
CA ALA A 201 -29.62 22.98 -10.06
C ALA A 201 -30.54 21.75 -9.95
N ALA A 202 -31.46 21.57 -10.89
CA ALA A 202 -32.36 20.41 -10.92
C ALA A 202 -32.58 19.89 -12.36
N SER A 203 -32.80 18.58 -12.49
CA SER A 203 -33.11 17.93 -13.78
C SER A 203 -33.97 16.67 -13.66
N VAL A 204 -34.81 16.44 -14.69
CA VAL A 204 -35.49 15.18 -14.96
C VAL A 204 -34.58 14.31 -15.82
N MET A 205 -34.25 13.11 -15.33
CA MET A 205 -33.25 12.23 -15.96
C MET A 205 -33.81 11.30 -17.04
N ALA A 206 -35.13 11.31 -17.27
CA ALA A 206 -35.79 10.48 -18.29
C ALA A 206 -35.16 10.50 -19.71
N PRO A 207 -34.52 11.58 -20.22
CA PRO A 207 -33.84 11.54 -21.51
C PRO A 207 -32.62 10.60 -21.57
N THR A 208 -32.00 10.30 -20.43
CA THR A 208 -30.73 9.55 -20.32
C THR A 208 -30.90 8.17 -19.66
N LEU A 209 -32.14 7.74 -19.41
CA LEU A 209 -32.50 6.48 -18.76
C LEU A 209 -33.34 5.60 -19.69
N PRO A 210 -33.38 4.26 -19.50
CA PRO A 210 -34.28 3.39 -20.24
C PRO A 210 -35.76 3.69 -19.92
N THR A 211 -36.65 3.34 -20.85
CA THR A 211 -38.09 3.51 -20.65
C THR A 211 -38.61 2.48 -19.65
N GLY A 212 -39.25 2.94 -18.58
CA GLY A 212 -39.79 2.10 -17.51
C GLY A 212 -40.81 2.87 -16.63
N PRO A 213 -41.28 2.28 -15.52
CA PRO A 213 -42.22 2.91 -14.60
C PRO A 213 -41.56 3.95 -13.69
N LEU A 214 -40.24 3.94 -13.53
CA LEU A 214 -39.52 4.85 -12.62
C LEU A 214 -39.20 6.20 -13.29
N SER A 215 -39.63 7.28 -12.64
CA SER A 215 -39.33 8.67 -12.98
C SER A 215 -38.30 9.21 -12.00
N VAL A 216 -37.07 9.48 -12.46
CA VAL A 216 -35.98 9.99 -11.63
C VAL A 216 -35.75 11.49 -11.86
N THR A 217 -35.70 12.25 -10.77
CA THR A 217 -35.22 13.65 -10.76
C THR A 217 -33.99 13.78 -9.88
N ARG A 218 -33.02 14.57 -10.33
CA ARG A 218 -31.77 14.88 -9.61
C ARG A 218 -31.73 16.36 -9.27
N GLU A 219 -31.22 16.67 -8.08
CA GLU A 219 -31.02 18.00 -7.55
C GLU A 219 -29.58 18.14 -7.00
N TRP A 220 -28.99 19.31 -7.21
CA TRP A 220 -27.75 19.75 -6.58
C TRP A 220 -28.08 20.88 -5.61
N LEU A 221 -27.49 20.85 -4.41
CA LEU A 221 -27.98 21.59 -3.25
C LEU A 221 -26.86 22.34 -2.51
N ASP A 222 -27.18 23.45 -1.86
CA ASP A 222 -26.37 23.99 -0.76
C ASP A 222 -26.74 23.26 0.54
N ALA A 223 -25.81 22.42 1.01
CA ALA A 223 -25.97 21.58 2.20
C ALA A 223 -25.37 22.25 3.45
N SER A 224 -25.81 23.49 3.74
CA SER A 224 -25.24 24.34 4.81
C SER A 224 -23.78 24.74 4.56
N GLY A 225 -23.51 25.28 3.37
CA GLY A 225 -22.20 25.70 2.89
C GLY A 225 -21.45 24.62 2.10
N ASP A 226 -21.80 23.35 2.29
CA ASP A 226 -21.31 22.20 1.53
C ASP A 226 -22.10 21.97 0.24
N LEU A 227 -21.60 21.11 -0.65
CA LEU A 227 -22.35 20.65 -1.83
C LEU A 227 -23.16 19.40 -1.47
N GLY A 228 -24.45 19.38 -1.81
CA GLY A 228 -25.31 18.19 -1.75
C GLY A 228 -25.70 17.70 -3.13
N LEU A 229 -25.85 16.38 -3.27
CA LEU A 229 -26.45 15.69 -4.42
C LEU A 229 -27.65 14.88 -3.91
N ARG A 230 -28.81 15.02 -4.56
CA ARG A 230 -30.06 14.35 -4.16
C ARG A 230 -30.78 13.79 -5.38
N PHE A 231 -31.30 12.57 -5.26
CA PHE A 231 -32.16 11.92 -6.25
C PHE A 231 -33.51 11.61 -5.62
N THR A 232 -34.58 11.88 -6.36
CA THR A 232 -35.93 11.40 -6.03
C THR A 232 -36.35 10.40 -7.11
N ILE A 233 -36.64 9.17 -6.71
CA ILE A 233 -37.04 8.06 -7.59
C ILE A 233 -38.53 7.81 -7.34
N ARG A 234 -39.37 8.12 -8.32
CA ARG A 234 -40.83 8.03 -8.21
C ARG A 234 -41.38 6.91 -9.09
N ASN A 235 -42.26 6.07 -8.55
CA ASN A 235 -43.05 5.16 -9.39
C ASN A 235 -44.17 5.93 -10.09
N ALA A 236 -44.08 6.03 -11.41
CA ALA A 236 -45.08 6.63 -12.30
C ALA A 236 -45.88 5.56 -13.10
N GLY A 237 -45.64 4.27 -12.82
CA GLY A 237 -46.38 3.14 -13.37
C GLY A 237 -47.70 2.84 -12.64
N PRO A 238 -48.49 1.88 -13.15
CA PRO A 238 -49.77 1.47 -12.56
C PRO A 238 -49.66 0.34 -11.52
N SER A 239 -48.49 -0.30 -11.40
CA SER A 239 -48.21 -1.43 -10.51
C SER A 239 -47.14 -1.07 -9.49
N ALA A 240 -47.10 -1.76 -8.35
CA ALA A 240 -46.01 -1.66 -7.39
C ALA A 240 -44.67 -2.14 -7.96
N VAL A 241 -43.58 -1.48 -7.60
CA VAL A 241 -42.22 -1.76 -8.09
C VAL A 241 -41.26 -1.99 -6.93
N GLU A 242 -40.57 -3.13 -6.91
CA GLU A 242 -39.44 -3.38 -6.02
C GLU A 242 -38.15 -2.84 -6.67
N VAL A 243 -37.42 -1.99 -5.96
CA VAL A 243 -36.06 -1.54 -6.30
C VAL A 243 -35.08 -2.31 -5.41
N GLY A 244 -34.27 -3.17 -6.03
CA GLY A 244 -33.29 -4.03 -5.34
C GLY A 244 -31.83 -3.69 -5.65
N GLY A 245 -31.58 -2.81 -6.61
CA GLY A 245 -30.27 -2.19 -6.82
C GLY A 245 -30.42 -0.68 -6.86
N LEU A 246 -29.55 0.06 -6.20
CA LEU A 246 -29.50 1.52 -6.30
C LEU A 246 -28.08 2.01 -5.97
N GLY A 247 -27.45 2.73 -6.90
CA GLY A 247 -26.07 3.19 -6.77
C GLY A 247 -25.78 4.59 -7.31
N PHE A 248 -24.79 5.24 -6.68
CA PHE A 248 -24.24 6.54 -7.09
C PHE A 248 -22.73 6.40 -7.41
N PRO A 249 -22.32 6.57 -8.67
CA PRO A 249 -20.92 6.46 -9.07
C PRO A 249 -20.00 7.48 -8.39
N ALA A 250 -18.90 6.97 -7.83
CA ALA A 250 -17.97 7.72 -6.99
C ALA A 250 -16.65 8.01 -7.70
N GLU A 251 -16.69 8.96 -8.65
CA GLU A 251 -15.53 9.44 -9.40
C GLU A 251 -14.62 10.34 -8.54
N PHE A 252 -13.30 10.14 -8.63
CA PHE A 252 -12.27 11.02 -8.06
C PHE A 252 -11.03 11.03 -8.95
N ASN A 253 -10.05 11.91 -8.72
CA ASN A 253 -8.89 12.04 -9.61
C ASN A 253 -7.80 10.96 -9.40
N SER A 254 -8.15 9.67 -9.34
CA SER A 254 -7.23 8.53 -9.09
C SER A 254 -6.50 8.00 -10.34
N ILE A 255 -6.40 8.82 -11.40
CA ILE A 255 -5.84 8.43 -12.69
C ILE A 255 -4.36 8.82 -12.75
N PHE A 256 -3.44 7.86 -12.67
CA PHE A 256 -1.99 8.11 -12.76
C PHE A 256 -1.46 7.98 -14.19
N THR A 257 -2.25 7.37 -15.08
CA THR A 257 -1.92 7.17 -16.50
C THR A 257 -1.48 8.47 -17.17
N ASN A 258 -0.35 8.43 -17.87
CA ASN A 258 0.30 9.56 -18.54
C ASN A 258 0.75 10.74 -17.63
N ARG A 259 0.66 10.63 -16.29
CA ARG A 259 1.18 11.63 -15.34
C ARG A 259 2.58 11.26 -14.83
N ARG A 260 3.42 12.27 -14.57
CA ARG A 260 4.70 12.11 -13.84
C ARG A 260 4.43 12.15 -12.34
N ALA A 261 5.30 11.60 -11.49
CA ALA A 261 5.10 11.57 -10.05
C ALA A 261 4.77 12.95 -9.39
N PRO A 262 5.41 14.08 -9.75
CA PRO A 262 4.99 15.40 -9.26
C PRO A 262 3.60 15.85 -9.74
N ASP A 263 3.24 15.56 -10.99
CA ASP A 263 1.92 15.89 -11.53
C ASP A 263 0.83 15.00 -10.91
N MET A 264 1.17 13.75 -10.59
CA MET A 264 0.32 12.84 -9.81
C MET A 264 0.08 13.42 -8.42
N GLN A 265 1.12 13.73 -7.62
CA GLN A 265 0.95 14.30 -6.27
C GLN A 265 0.18 15.64 -6.25
N ARG A 266 0.24 16.41 -7.34
CA ARG A 266 -0.40 17.72 -7.48
C ARG A 266 -1.85 17.67 -7.96
N LEU A 267 -2.27 16.58 -8.62
CA LEU A 267 -3.60 16.46 -9.23
C LEU A 267 -4.44 15.33 -8.64
N CYS A 268 -3.82 14.28 -8.08
CA CYS A 268 -4.51 13.04 -7.80
C CYS A 268 -4.99 12.91 -6.36
N SER A 269 -6.14 12.26 -6.19
CA SER A 269 -6.72 11.87 -4.91
C SER A 269 -7.00 10.36 -4.87
N LEU A 270 -7.14 9.82 -3.66
CA LEU A 270 -7.53 8.43 -3.40
C LEU A 270 -8.76 8.40 -2.48
N SER A 271 -9.67 7.46 -2.72
CA SER A 271 -11.00 7.40 -2.13
C SER A 271 -11.26 6.05 -1.43
N ASP A 272 -11.23 6.05 -0.09
CA ASP A 272 -11.39 4.83 0.71
C ASP A 272 -12.75 4.80 1.45
N PRO A 273 -13.53 3.70 1.34
CA PRO A 273 -14.86 3.60 1.92
C PRO A 273 -14.85 3.17 3.40
N TYR A 274 -15.86 3.63 4.11
CA TYR A 274 -16.42 2.94 5.27
C TYR A 274 -17.83 2.50 4.89
N VAL A 275 -18.04 1.19 4.75
CA VAL A 275 -19.33 0.59 4.33
C VAL A 275 -20.27 0.47 5.54
N GLY A 276 -20.48 1.58 6.24
CA GLY A 276 -21.01 1.64 7.61
C GLY A 276 -22.52 1.84 7.74
N MET A 277 -23.33 1.47 6.74
CA MET A 277 -24.75 1.84 6.64
C MET A 277 -24.93 3.37 6.79
N HIS A 278 -25.72 3.87 7.74
CA HIS A 278 -25.99 5.31 7.91
C HIS A 278 -24.83 6.10 8.53
N ALA A 279 -23.80 5.42 9.04
CA ALA A 279 -22.52 6.02 9.40
C ALA A 279 -21.48 5.93 8.26
N GLY A 280 -21.84 5.24 7.16
CA GLY A 280 -20.96 5.01 6.03
C GLY A 280 -20.55 6.28 5.32
N HIS A 281 -19.33 6.31 4.79
CA HIS A 281 -18.76 7.50 4.15
C HIS A 281 -17.57 7.13 3.27
N ILE A 282 -17.20 8.00 2.31
CA ILE A 282 -15.97 7.86 1.52
C ILE A 282 -14.98 8.94 1.95
N ARG A 283 -13.82 8.54 2.47
CA ARG A 283 -12.70 9.45 2.81
C ARG A 283 -11.86 9.67 1.56
N VAL A 284 -11.56 10.93 1.24
CA VAL A 284 -10.85 11.29 0.02
C VAL A 284 -9.64 12.17 0.36
N ALA A 285 -8.45 11.60 0.24
CA ALA A 285 -7.19 12.27 0.51
C ALA A 285 -6.48 12.65 -0.80
N PRO A 286 -5.81 13.82 -0.89
CA PRO A 286 -4.78 14.03 -1.91
C PRO A 286 -3.70 12.95 -1.80
N THR A 287 -3.17 12.48 -2.93
CA THR A 287 -2.08 11.46 -2.97
C THR A 287 -0.79 11.89 -2.28
N ARG A 288 -0.61 13.21 -2.09
CA ARG A 288 0.47 13.81 -1.28
C ARG A 288 0.22 13.73 0.23
N GLY A 289 -1.02 13.46 0.64
CA GLY A 289 -1.53 13.45 2.02
C GLY A 289 -1.36 14.75 2.81
N ALA A 290 -1.20 15.88 2.12
CA ALA A 290 -1.08 17.22 2.68
C ALA A 290 -2.00 18.19 1.93
N GLY A 291 -2.48 19.21 2.64
CA GLY A 291 -3.58 20.09 2.19
C GLY A 291 -4.96 19.54 2.60
N PRO A 292 -6.05 20.24 2.23
CA PRO A 292 -7.41 19.83 2.59
C PRO A 292 -7.77 18.45 2.05
N ALA A 293 -8.58 17.72 2.83
CA ALA A 293 -9.19 16.46 2.44
C ALA A 293 -10.70 16.64 2.23
N LEU A 294 -11.34 15.66 1.61
CA LEU A 294 -12.78 15.63 1.35
C LEU A 294 -13.38 14.39 2.00
N VAL A 295 -14.62 14.49 2.47
CA VAL A 295 -15.45 13.33 2.82
C VAL A 295 -16.80 13.42 2.13
N VAL A 296 -17.30 12.26 1.70
CA VAL A 296 -18.68 12.10 1.21
C VAL A 296 -19.48 11.33 2.26
N THR A 297 -20.54 11.95 2.78
CA THR A 297 -21.43 11.39 3.83
C THR A 297 -22.88 11.30 3.34
N PRO A 298 -23.77 10.58 4.05
CA PRO A 298 -25.18 10.50 3.71
C PRO A 298 -25.89 11.85 3.75
N LEU A 299 -26.89 12.03 2.89
CA LEU A 299 -27.90 13.08 3.01
C LEU A 299 -29.29 12.41 3.08
N GLY A 300 -29.97 12.57 4.21
CA GLY A 300 -31.21 11.84 4.50
C GLY A 300 -30.99 10.33 4.76
N ASP A 301 -31.99 9.52 4.46
CA ASP A 301 -32.00 8.05 4.60
C ASP A 301 -31.14 7.37 3.52
N THR A 302 -29.83 7.65 3.49
CA THR A 302 -28.93 7.14 2.44
C THR A 302 -27.79 6.30 3.03
N PRO A 303 -28.06 5.07 3.48
CA PRO A 303 -27.01 4.17 3.96
C PRO A 303 -26.01 3.80 2.85
N MET A 304 -24.77 3.49 3.26
CA MET A 304 -23.78 2.81 2.43
C MET A 304 -23.83 1.30 2.70
N GLU A 305 -24.67 0.59 1.95
CA GLU A 305 -24.89 -0.86 2.09
C GLU A 305 -23.71 -1.66 1.51
N ALA A 306 -23.19 -1.24 0.35
CA ALA A 306 -21.96 -1.78 -0.25
C ALA A 306 -21.13 -0.71 -1.00
N TYR A 307 -19.90 -1.07 -1.34
CA TYR A 307 -19.06 -0.34 -2.29
C TYR A 307 -18.73 -1.28 -3.46
N ARG A 308 -19.27 -0.99 -4.64
CA ARG A 308 -19.22 -1.88 -5.82
C ARG A 308 -18.24 -1.33 -6.85
N ASN A 309 -17.40 -2.17 -7.45
CA ASN A 309 -16.55 -1.79 -8.57
C ASN A 309 -17.39 -1.46 -9.83
N LEU A 310 -17.03 -0.38 -10.53
CA LEU A 310 -17.63 -0.01 -11.81
C LEU A 310 -16.87 -0.63 -12.97
N ALA A 311 -17.57 -0.85 -14.09
CA ALA A 311 -16.99 -1.31 -15.34
C ALA A 311 -17.12 -0.21 -16.40
N GLU A 312 -16.01 0.46 -16.72
CA GLU A 312 -15.92 1.40 -17.84
C GLU A 312 -15.18 0.76 -19.03
N PRO A 313 -15.44 1.20 -20.28
CA PRO A 313 -14.55 0.92 -21.40
C PRO A 313 -13.17 1.55 -21.15
N SER A 314 -12.09 0.80 -21.40
CA SER A 314 -10.72 1.29 -21.21
C SER A 314 -10.21 1.99 -22.48
N TYR A 315 -9.72 3.22 -22.33
CA TYR A 315 -9.19 4.06 -23.41
C TYR A 315 -7.71 4.39 -23.16
N PRO A 316 -6.83 4.51 -24.19
CA PRO A 316 -5.39 4.73 -23.98
C PRO A 316 -4.99 5.99 -23.19
N ALA A 317 -5.88 6.99 -23.08
CA ALA A 317 -5.61 8.21 -22.32
C ALA A 317 -5.73 8.00 -20.80
N THR A 318 -6.67 7.15 -20.35
CA THR A 318 -6.98 6.89 -18.93
C THR A 318 -6.52 5.50 -18.47
N TYR A 319 -6.56 4.51 -19.36
CA TYR A 319 -6.20 3.11 -19.15
C TYR A 319 -6.89 2.50 -17.91
N TYR A 320 -8.23 2.60 -17.88
CA TYR A 320 -9.10 2.04 -16.84
C TYR A 320 -8.83 0.54 -16.64
N GLY A 321 -8.79 0.09 -15.38
CA GLY A 321 -8.54 -1.30 -15.02
C GLY A 321 -7.09 -1.73 -15.27
N SER A 322 -6.13 -0.87 -14.90
CA SER A 322 -4.70 -1.10 -15.07
C SER A 322 -3.90 -0.71 -13.81
N GLN A 323 -2.58 -0.94 -13.84
CA GLN A 323 -1.64 -0.51 -12.79
C GLN A 323 -1.58 1.01 -12.58
N THR A 324 -1.93 1.81 -13.59
CA THR A 324 -1.90 3.29 -13.51
C THR A 324 -3.29 3.89 -13.29
N PHE A 325 -4.34 3.08 -13.30
CA PHE A 325 -5.68 3.48 -12.92
C PHE A 325 -6.52 2.26 -12.55
N GLU A 326 -6.73 2.07 -11.24
CA GLU A 326 -7.55 0.99 -10.65
C GLU A 326 -8.95 0.88 -11.28
N GLY A 327 -9.52 2.02 -11.64
CA GLY A 327 -10.93 2.20 -11.98
C GLY A 327 -11.69 2.94 -10.87
N PHE A 328 -13.01 2.98 -11.00
CA PHE A 328 -13.92 3.61 -10.05
C PHE A 328 -14.87 2.61 -9.40
N TYR A 329 -15.58 3.12 -8.39
CA TYR A 329 -16.51 2.38 -7.56
C TYR A 329 -17.80 3.17 -7.41
N GLU A 330 -18.79 2.54 -6.80
CA GLU A 330 -20.14 3.04 -6.66
C GLU A 330 -20.62 2.86 -5.22
N TRP A 331 -21.16 3.93 -4.64
CA TRP A 331 -21.91 3.86 -3.38
C TRP A 331 -23.21 3.11 -3.64
N GLN A 332 -23.39 1.92 -3.07
CA GLN A 332 -24.67 1.21 -3.14
C GLN A 332 -25.52 1.53 -1.91
N VAL A 333 -26.77 1.92 -2.16
CA VAL A 333 -27.81 2.15 -1.14
C VAL A 333 -28.66 0.89 -0.93
N LEU A 334 -28.89 0.11 -2.00
CA LEU A 334 -29.67 -1.12 -2.02
C LEU A 334 -28.94 -2.15 -2.90
N THR A 335 -28.82 -3.40 -2.45
CA THR A 335 -28.02 -4.44 -3.14
C THR A 335 -28.68 -5.81 -3.33
N LYS A 336 -29.94 -6.00 -2.90
CA LYS A 336 -30.66 -7.27 -3.05
C LYS A 336 -30.58 -7.87 -4.46
N ALA A 337 -30.65 -7.05 -5.52
CA ALA A 337 -30.56 -7.52 -6.89
C ALA A 337 -29.18 -8.12 -7.22
N TRP A 338 -28.09 -7.43 -6.84
CA TRP A 338 -26.73 -7.96 -6.99
C TRP A 338 -26.51 -9.23 -6.17
N ALA A 339 -27.10 -9.32 -4.97
CA ALA A 339 -27.02 -10.49 -4.10
C ALA A 339 -27.82 -11.70 -4.61
N GLU A 340 -28.94 -11.48 -5.30
CA GLU A 340 -29.69 -12.52 -6.01
C GLU A 340 -28.98 -12.98 -7.31
N GLU A 341 -28.11 -12.15 -7.90
CA GLU A 341 -27.48 -12.37 -9.20
C GLU A 341 -25.94 -12.51 -9.13
N GLU A 342 -25.14 -11.47 -9.41
CA GLU A 342 -23.68 -11.59 -9.56
C GLU A 342 -22.92 -11.96 -8.28
N TRP A 343 -23.48 -11.68 -7.10
CA TRP A 343 -22.88 -12.00 -5.81
C TRP A 343 -23.52 -13.25 -5.16
N ALA A 344 -24.30 -14.03 -5.92
CA ALA A 344 -24.94 -15.25 -5.43
C ALA A 344 -23.91 -16.23 -4.84
N GLY A 345 -24.15 -16.67 -3.59
CA GLY A 345 -23.21 -17.52 -2.85
C GLY A 345 -22.02 -16.77 -2.24
N ARG A 346 -22.08 -15.43 -2.14
CA ARG A 346 -21.21 -14.61 -1.28
C ARG A 346 -21.93 -14.19 -0.01
N GLU A 347 -21.14 -13.81 0.98
CA GLU A 347 -21.60 -13.11 2.19
C GLU A 347 -21.12 -11.65 2.09
N PRO A 348 -22.00 -10.68 1.74
CA PRO A 348 -21.65 -9.27 1.65
C PRO A 348 -21.33 -8.64 3.00
N TRP A 349 -20.76 -7.43 2.99
CA TRP A 349 -20.38 -6.74 4.23
C TRP A 349 -21.59 -6.41 5.13
N ASN A 350 -22.74 -6.09 4.53
CA ASN A 350 -24.01 -5.80 5.21
C ASN A 350 -25.15 -6.64 4.59
N PRO A 351 -26.31 -6.79 5.27
CA PRO A 351 -27.44 -7.54 4.72
C PRO A 351 -28.00 -6.84 3.47
N PRO A 352 -28.16 -7.54 2.33
CA PRO A 352 -28.71 -6.94 1.12
C PRO A 352 -30.17 -6.50 1.29
N SER A 353 -30.48 -5.24 0.99
CA SER A 353 -31.84 -4.70 1.11
C SER A 353 -32.42 -4.18 -0.22
N ALA A 354 -33.72 -3.92 -0.19
CA ALA A 354 -34.54 -3.38 -1.28
C ALA A 354 -35.61 -2.46 -0.69
N ARG A 355 -36.35 -1.76 -1.55
CA ARG A 355 -37.54 -0.98 -1.18
C ARG A 355 -38.64 -1.19 -2.22
N THR A 356 -39.90 -1.23 -1.79
CA THR A 356 -41.06 -1.24 -2.71
C THR A 356 -41.64 0.15 -2.82
N LEU A 357 -42.14 0.51 -4.01
CA LEU A 357 -42.83 1.76 -4.32
C LEU A 357 -44.20 1.46 -4.92
N GLU A 358 -45.27 1.87 -4.24
CA GLU A 358 -46.63 1.81 -4.78
C GLU A 358 -46.85 2.85 -5.90
N PRO A 359 -47.88 2.70 -6.75
CA PRO A 359 -48.20 3.64 -7.83
C PRO A 359 -48.32 5.10 -7.36
N GLY A 360 -47.35 5.93 -7.75
CA GLY A 360 -47.28 7.35 -7.43
C GLY A 360 -46.36 7.74 -6.26
N GLU A 361 -45.84 6.78 -5.49
CA GLU A 361 -44.90 7.00 -4.38
C GLU A 361 -43.48 7.34 -4.84
N SER A 362 -42.69 7.93 -3.93
CA SER A 362 -41.29 8.33 -4.17
C SER A 362 -40.37 7.91 -3.03
N LEU A 363 -39.17 7.43 -3.37
CA LEU A 363 -38.01 7.38 -2.47
C LEU A 363 -37.12 8.60 -2.74
N GLN A 364 -36.37 9.04 -1.73
CA GLN A 364 -35.40 10.14 -1.87
C GLN A 364 -34.10 9.79 -1.14
N PHE A 365 -32.98 9.95 -1.85
CA PHE A 365 -31.64 9.56 -1.42
C PHE A 365 -30.63 10.62 -1.86
N GLY A 366 -29.47 10.69 -1.22
CA GLY A 366 -28.45 11.69 -1.56
C GLY A 366 -27.17 11.60 -0.73
N VAL A 367 -26.17 12.38 -1.12
CA VAL A 367 -24.88 12.50 -0.44
C VAL A 367 -24.47 13.95 -0.27
N ARG A 368 -23.65 14.21 0.75
CA ARG A 368 -23.07 15.52 1.08
C ARG A 368 -21.55 15.45 0.94
N PHE A 369 -20.98 16.43 0.25
CA PHE A 369 -19.53 16.60 0.07
C PHE A 369 -19.05 17.66 1.06
N SER A 370 -18.21 17.28 2.02
CA SER A 370 -17.73 18.17 3.10
C SER A 370 -16.21 18.22 3.15
N VAL A 371 -15.63 19.43 3.25
CA VAL A 371 -14.19 19.63 3.34
C VAL A 371 -13.66 19.45 4.77
N ALA A 372 -12.48 18.86 4.89
CA ALA A 372 -11.65 18.83 6.08
C ALA A 372 -10.43 19.73 5.81
N GLU A 373 -10.48 20.98 6.28
CA GLU A 373 -9.49 22.03 5.95
C GLU A 373 -8.10 21.68 6.49
N GLY A 374 -8.01 21.15 7.72
CA GLY A 374 -6.79 20.59 8.31
C GLY A 374 -6.38 19.22 7.74
N GLY A 375 -6.97 18.80 6.63
CA GLY A 375 -6.63 17.56 5.93
C GLY A 375 -7.11 16.30 6.64
N VAL A 376 -6.41 15.19 6.40
CA VAL A 376 -6.82 13.84 6.81
C VAL A 376 -7.07 13.66 8.32
N ARG A 377 -6.39 14.46 9.16
CA ARG A 377 -6.56 14.42 10.63
C ARG A 377 -7.90 14.98 11.12
N GLU A 378 -8.58 15.79 10.30
CA GLU A 378 -9.88 16.38 10.66
C GLU A 378 -11.09 15.58 10.15
N LEU A 379 -10.89 14.50 9.38
CA LEU A 379 -11.98 13.76 8.73
C LEU A 379 -13.06 13.30 9.73
N ASP A 380 -12.70 12.74 10.88
CA ASP A 380 -13.66 12.36 11.94
C ASP A 380 -14.45 13.56 12.51
N ALA A 381 -13.82 14.74 12.57
CA ALA A 381 -14.48 15.97 13.01
C ALA A 381 -15.42 16.53 11.93
N THR A 382 -15.03 16.46 10.65
CA THR A 382 -15.90 16.86 9.54
C THR A 382 -17.09 15.92 9.37
N ILE A 383 -16.93 14.60 9.53
CA ILE A 383 -18.05 13.64 9.49
C ILE A 383 -19.08 13.98 10.57
N ARG A 384 -18.66 14.16 11.84
CA ARG A 384 -19.56 14.51 12.95
C ARG A 384 -20.35 15.80 12.70
N LYS A 385 -19.74 16.84 12.08
CA LYS A 385 -20.44 18.09 11.69
C LYS A 385 -21.62 17.88 10.72
N THR A 386 -21.77 16.71 10.12
CA THR A 386 -22.90 16.37 9.23
C THR A 386 -24.06 15.65 9.94
N GLY A 387 -23.92 15.30 11.23
CA GLY A 387 -24.88 14.46 11.96
C GLY A 387 -24.72 12.95 11.68
N THR A 388 -23.66 12.57 10.97
CA THR A 388 -23.27 11.19 10.67
C THR A 388 -22.48 10.60 11.86
N PRO A 389 -22.89 9.46 12.43
CA PRO A 389 -22.16 8.81 13.52
C PRO A 389 -20.72 8.45 13.15
N VAL A 390 -19.82 8.49 14.14
CA VAL A 390 -18.43 8.02 14.03
C VAL A 390 -18.16 6.98 15.11
N ALA A 391 -17.42 5.93 14.76
CA ALA A 391 -16.88 4.97 15.72
C ALA A 391 -15.33 5.03 15.72
N VAL A 392 -14.74 4.76 16.88
CA VAL A 392 -13.29 4.53 17.01
C VAL A 392 -13.05 3.25 17.83
N GLY A 393 -12.39 2.27 17.22
CA GLY A 393 -11.96 1.04 17.85
C GLY A 393 -10.49 1.10 18.28
N VAL A 394 -10.19 0.61 19.48
CA VAL A 394 -8.83 0.43 20.01
C VAL A 394 -8.65 -1.05 20.40
N PRO A 395 -7.60 -1.77 19.92
CA PRO A 395 -6.49 -1.30 19.06
C PRO A 395 -6.88 -1.01 17.60
N GLY A 396 -8.10 -1.35 17.21
CA GLY A 396 -8.58 -1.30 15.84
C GLY A 396 -9.70 -2.31 15.66
N TYR A 397 -9.73 -2.97 14.49
CA TYR A 397 -10.82 -3.88 14.12
C TYR A 397 -10.35 -5.29 13.70
N ILE A 398 -9.04 -5.56 13.76
CA ILE A 398 -8.49 -6.92 13.76
C ILE A 398 -8.14 -7.23 15.21
N ILE A 399 -8.80 -8.23 15.82
CA ILE A 399 -8.76 -8.46 17.27
C ILE A 399 -8.54 -9.95 17.60
N PRO A 400 -7.56 -10.30 18.45
CA PRO A 400 -7.31 -11.68 18.83
C PRO A 400 -8.25 -12.15 19.95
N ARG A 401 -8.59 -13.46 19.98
CA ARG A 401 -9.46 -14.06 21.01
C ARG A 401 -9.03 -13.82 22.47
N ASP A 402 -7.77 -13.47 22.75
CA ASP A 402 -7.27 -13.20 24.11
C ASP A 402 -7.14 -11.70 24.46
N SER A 403 -7.68 -10.80 23.63
CA SER A 403 -7.78 -9.37 23.93
C SER A 403 -9.18 -8.83 23.64
N PRO A 404 -9.87 -8.22 24.62
CA PRO A 404 -10.98 -7.34 24.30
C PRO A 404 -10.47 -6.11 23.54
N ALA A 405 -11.35 -5.50 22.76
CA ALA A 405 -11.19 -4.17 22.20
C ALA A 405 -12.09 -3.17 22.93
N GLN A 406 -11.77 -1.88 22.79
CA GLN A 406 -12.64 -0.78 23.19
C GLN A 406 -13.28 -0.18 21.93
N LEU A 407 -14.58 0.14 22.00
CA LEU A 407 -15.35 0.78 20.95
C LEU A 407 -15.97 2.06 21.51
N PHE A 408 -15.53 3.20 21.00
CA PHE A 408 -16.02 4.53 21.36
C PHE A 408 -16.95 5.02 20.24
N LEU A 409 -18.21 5.30 20.56
CA LEU A 409 -19.19 5.83 19.62
C LEU A 409 -19.37 7.33 19.83
N GLN A 410 -19.52 8.06 18.72
CA GLN A 410 -19.61 9.51 18.70
C GLN A 410 -20.78 9.89 17.78
N ALA A 411 -21.96 10.09 18.38
CA ALA A 411 -23.23 10.34 17.71
C ALA A 411 -24.08 11.32 18.51
N ASP A 412 -25.03 11.99 17.84
CA ASP A 412 -25.98 12.93 18.46
C ASP A 412 -27.22 12.23 19.08
N SER A 413 -27.24 10.89 19.07
CA SER A 413 -28.37 10.06 19.52
C SER A 413 -27.86 8.89 20.37
N ASP A 414 -28.67 8.50 21.36
CA ASP A 414 -28.39 7.34 22.21
C ASP A 414 -28.50 6.03 21.41
N VAL A 415 -27.78 4.99 21.87
CA VAL A 415 -27.85 3.64 21.29
C VAL A 415 -29.10 2.92 21.80
N ALA A 416 -29.92 2.42 20.88
CA ALA A 416 -31.08 1.60 21.15
C ALA A 416 -30.74 0.10 21.23
N SER A 417 -29.83 -0.39 20.36
CA SER A 417 -29.37 -1.78 20.38
C SER A 417 -27.96 -1.94 19.80
N ILE A 418 -27.27 -3.02 20.18
CA ILE A 418 -26.06 -3.53 19.50
C ILE A 418 -26.20 -5.04 19.35
N VAL A 419 -26.06 -5.54 18.11
CA VAL A 419 -26.17 -6.96 17.76
C VAL A 419 -24.90 -7.43 17.06
N ALA A 420 -24.36 -8.58 17.46
CA ALA A 420 -23.20 -9.20 16.83
C ALA A 420 -23.62 -10.28 15.81
N GLU A 421 -23.02 -10.24 14.62
CA GLU A 421 -23.17 -11.24 13.57
C GLU A 421 -21.79 -11.76 13.13
N PRO A 422 -21.52 -13.09 13.14
CA PRO A 422 -22.40 -14.18 13.61
C PRO A 422 -22.80 -14.04 15.08
N ALA A 423 -24.00 -14.52 15.43
CA ALA A 423 -24.51 -14.43 16.79
C ALA A 423 -23.58 -15.12 17.80
N GLY A 424 -23.20 -14.41 18.87
CA GLY A 424 -22.26 -14.91 19.88
C GLY A 424 -20.78 -14.89 19.45
N SER A 425 -20.43 -14.28 18.33
CA SER A 425 -19.02 -14.06 17.94
C SER A 425 -18.32 -13.00 18.81
N LEU A 426 -19.04 -11.95 19.18
CA LEU A 426 -18.60 -10.83 20.00
C LEU A 426 -19.60 -10.61 21.16
N GLU A 427 -19.10 -10.53 22.39
CA GLU A 427 -19.81 -9.96 23.53
C GLU A 427 -19.56 -8.44 23.55
N VAL A 428 -20.61 -7.65 23.71
CA VAL A 428 -20.51 -6.18 23.81
C VAL A 428 -21.07 -5.73 25.15
N LYS A 429 -20.28 -4.97 25.91
CA LYS A 429 -20.63 -4.49 27.25
C LYS A 429 -20.31 -3.01 27.39
N GLU A 430 -21.29 -2.21 27.79
CA GLU A 430 -21.05 -0.80 28.11
C GLU A 430 -20.15 -0.66 29.35
N THR A 431 -19.15 0.23 29.24
CA THR A 431 -18.15 0.53 30.29
C THR A 431 -18.15 2.00 30.70
N GLY A 432 -18.78 2.86 29.89
CA GLY A 432 -19.07 4.26 30.10
C GLY A 432 -20.00 4.74 28.99
N ALA A 433 -20.58 5.93 29.09
CA ALA A 433 -21.53 6.43 28.10
C ALA A 433 -20.94 6.35 26.67
N LEU A 434 -21.67 5.69 25.77
CA LEU A 434 -21.27 5.43 24.37
C LEU A 434 -19.90 4.72 24.21
N THR A 435 -19.42 4.04 25.27
CA THR A 435 -18.09 3.41 25.34
C THR A 435 -18.20 1.96 25.77
N TYR A 436 -17.84 1.04 24.89
CA TYR A 436 -18.09 -0.39 25.04
C TYR A 436 -16.80 -1.22 25.01
N ALA A 437 -16.72 -2.24 25.87
CA ALA A 437 -15.81 -3.36 25.67
C ALA A 437 -16.42 -4.34 24.66
N VAL A 438 -15.62 -4.77 23.69
CA VAL A 438 -15.97 -5.72 22.63
C VAL A 438 -15.04 -6.93 22.75
N THR A 439 -15.57 -8.06 23.22
CA THR A 439 -14.78 -9.25 23.57
C THR A 439 -15.13 -10.39 22.61
N PRO A 440 -14.17 -10.95 21.85
CA PRO A 440 -14.42 -12.14 21.05
C PRO A 440 -14.72 -13.37 21.92
N SER A 441 -15.65 -14.22 21.49
CA SER A 441 -15.85 -15.51 22.16
C SER A 441 -14.73 -16.50 21.84
N ALA A 442 -14.46 -17.44 22.74
CA ALA A 442 -13.28 -18.32 22.69
C ALA A 442 -13.20 -19.24 21.45
N THR A 443 -14.28 -19.38 20.68
CA THR A 443 -14.33 -20.16 19.43
C THR A 443 -14.55 -19.31 18.17
N ALA A 444 -14.77 -18.00 18.30
CA ALA A 444 -14.99 -17.12 17.16
C ALA A 444 -13.70 -16.92 16.35
N TRP A 445 -13.84 -16.82 15.03
CA TRP A 445 -12.75 -16.57 14.09
C TRP A 445 -13.30 -16.01 12.78
N GLY A 446 -12.51 -15.20 12.06
CA GLY A 446 -12.87 -14.65 10.76
C GLY A 446 -13.72 -13.38 10.89
N ARG A 447 -14.55 -13.09 9.87
CA ARG A 447 -15.34 -11.85 9.83
C ARG A 447 -16.43 -11.84 10.91
N ALA A 448 -16.60 -10.70 11.56
CA ALA A 448 -17.74 -10.39 12.43
C ALA A 448 -18.19 -8.94 12.19
N ARG A 449 -19.45 -8.63 12.51
CA ARG A 449 -20.03 -7.29 12.41
C ARG A 449 -20.81 -6.98 13.68
N LEU A 450 -20.64 -5.76 14.19
CA LEU A 450 -21.58 -5.16 15.13
C LEU A 450 -22.55 -4.28 14.34
N THR A 451 -23.83 -4.59 14.41
CA THR A 451 -24.93 -3.74 13.92
C THR A 451 -25.44 -2.94 15.12
N ILE A 452 -25.35 -1.61 15.04
CA ILE A 452 -25.70 -0.65 16.09
C ILE A 452 -26.93 0.13 15.62
N GLU A 453 -28.00 0.11 16.40
CA GLU A 453 -29.22 0.88 16.14
C GLU A 453 -29.27 2.09 17.10
N TYR A 454 -29.57 3.28 16.57
CA TYR A 454 -29.74 4.52 17.33
C TYR A 454 -31.21 4.86 17.55
N VAL A 455 -31.51 5.60 18.62
CA VAL A 455 -32.88 6.04 18.96
C VAL A 455 -33.47 6.98 17.89
N ASP A 456 -32.65 7.67 17.09
CA ASP A 456 -33.08 8.45 15.93
C ASP A 456 -33.37 7.61 14.66
N GLY A 457 -33.23 6.28 14.74
CA GLY A 457 -33.50 5.35 13.64
C GLY A 457 -32.30 5.07 12.73
N LYS A 458 -31.15 5.73 12.92
CA LYS A 458 -29.93 5.40 12.17
C LYS A 458 -29.43 4.01 12.56
N ILE A 459 -28.85 3.31 11.58
CA ILE A 459 -28.13 2.05 11.77
C ILE A 459 -26.67 2.25 11.36
N GLN A 460 -25.72 1.93 12.23
CA GLN A 460 -24.29 1.88 11.95
C GLN A 460 -23.79 0.44 11.99
N THR A 461 -22.86 0.08 11.10
CA THR A 461 -22.21 -1.25 11.11
C THR A 461 -20.70 -1.14 11.26
N VAL A 462 -20.13 -1.80 12.27
CA VAL A 462 -18.68 -1.85 12.52
C VAL A 462 -18.17 -3.26 12.24
N HIS A 463 -17.24 -3.41 11.30
CA HIS A 463 -16.79 -4.72 10.81
C HIS A 463 -15.45 -5.11 11.43
N TYR A 464 -15.43 -6.22 12.15
CA TYR A 464 -14.26 -6.81 12.80
C TYR A 464 -13.75 -8.05 12.06
N TYR A 465 -12.50 -8.42 12.34
CA TYR A 465 -11.92 -9.72 12.01
C TYR A 465 -11.30 -10.32 13.26
N ILE A 466 -11.72 -11.53 13.63
CA ILE A 466 -11.32 -12.22 14.84
C ILE A 466 -10.20 -13.20 14.51
N THR A 467 -9.03 -13.00 15.10
CA THR A 467 -7.86 -13.87 14.92
C THR A 467 -7.65 -14.76 16.14
N LYS A 468 -6.81 -15.79 15.99
CA LYS A 468 -6.26 -16.50 17.14
C LYS A 468 -5.41 -15.54 18.01
N PRO A 469 -5.18 -15.85 19.31
CA PRO A 469 -4.14 -15.21 20.11
C PRO A 469 -2.82 -15.11 19.34
N GLY A 470 -2.10 -14.00 19.52
CA GLY A 470 -0.86 -13.73 18.79
C GLY A 470 0.14 -14.91 18.76
N PRO A 471 0.55 -15.44 19.94
CA PRO A 471 1.48 -16.57 20.00
C PRO A 471 0.96 -17.90 19.42
N GLU A 472 -0.36 -18.13 19.38
CA GLU A 472 -0.95 -19.29 18.69
C GLU A 472 -0.83 -19.08 17.17
N THR A 473 -1.18 -17.88 16.70
CA THR A 473 -1.09 -17.46 15.30
C THR A 473 0.33 -17.59 14.74
N LEU A 474 1.35 -17.16 15.50
CA LEU A 474 2.76 -17.28 15.07
C LEU A 474 3.26 -18.73 15.09
N ALA A 475 2.81 -19.55 16.03
CA ALA A 475 3.13 -20.98 16.05
C ALA A 475 2.51 -21.72 14.85
N ASP A 476 1.28 -21.37 14.47
CA ASP A 476 0.61 -21.95 13.32
C ASP A 476 1.32 -21.61 12.00
N VAL A 477 1.74 -20.36 11.80
CA VAL A 477 2.53 -19.93 10.62
C VAL A 477 3.85 -20.68 10.50
N GLY A 478 4.62 -20.74 11.59
CA GLY A 478 5.91 -21.44 11.63
C GLY A 478 5.76 -22.93 11.28
N ARG A 479 4.83 -23.61 11.95
CA ARG A 479 4.48 -25.00 11.68
C ARG A 479 3.99 -25.22 10.26
N PHE A 480 3.12 -24.35 9.73
CA PHE A 480 2.56 -24.52 8.39
C PHE A 480 3.64 -24.48 7.30
N PHE A 481 4.49 -23.45 7.30
CA PHE A 481 5.51 -23.29 6.26
C PHE A 481 6.66 -24.33 6.39
N THR A 482 6.92 -24.87 7.59
CA THR A 482 7.90 -25.94 7.82
C THR A 482 7.33 -27.36 7.77
N THR A 483 6.05 -27.52 7.39
CA THR A 483 5.41 -28.85 7.19
C THR A 483 4.65 -28.94 5.86
N ARG A 484 3.53 -28.24 5.69
CA ARG A 484 2.69 -28.33 4.47
C ARG A 484 3.31 -27.64 3.27
N ALA A 485 4.03 -26.55 3.49
CA ALA A 485 4.74 -25.82 2.43
C ALA A 485 6.23 -26.23 2.29
N TRP A 486 6.67 -27.26 3.01
CA TRP A 486 8.07 -27.69 3.04
C TRP A 486 8.39 -28.61 1.85
N PHE A 487 9.04 -28.06 0.84
CA PHE A 487 9.47 -28.78 -0.36
C PHE A 487 10.77 -29.53 -0.10
N ASN A 488 10.76 -30.86 -0.28
CA ASN A 488 11.89 -31.75 0.04
C ASN A 488 12.27 -32.72 -1.10
N ASP A 489 11.75 -32.54 -2.32
CA ASP A 489 12.12 -33.38 -3.46
C ASP A 489 13.53 -33.02 -3.99
N THR A 490 14.52 -33.83 -3.61
CA THR A 490 15.92 -33.68 -4.04
C THR A 490 16.17 -34.10 -5.49
N SER A 491 15.15 -34.59 -6.22
CA SER A 491 15.22 -34.78 -7.68
C SER A 491 14.89 -33.51 -8.48
N ASP A 492 14.44 -32.44 -7.81
CA ASP A 492 14.14 -31.14 -8.42
C ASP A 492 15.36 -30.54 -9.17
N PRO A 493 15.31 -30.39 -10.50
CA PRO A 493 16.47 -29.97 -11.30
C PRO A 493 16.80 -28.47 -11.16
N PHE A 494 15.97 -27.72 -10.43
CA PHE A 494 16.19 -26.32 -10.07
C PHE A 494 16.90 -26.19 -8.71
N GLY A 495 17.04 -27.28 -7.96
CA GLY A 495 17.75 -27.31 -6.68
C GLY A 495 17.02 -26.57 -5.56
N ARG A 496 15.68 -26.59 -5.55
CA ARG A 496 14.85 -25.88 -4.55
C ARG A 496 14.68 -26.63 -3.23
N ALA A 497 15.02 -27.91 -3.17
CA ALA A 497 14.92 -28.70 -1.93
C ALA A 497 16.23 -28.65 -1.10
N PRO A 498 16.15 -28.63 0.24
CA PRO A 498 14.94 -28.42 1.06
C PRO A 498 14.57 -26.92 1.22
N SER A 499 13.29 -26.55 1.18
CA SER A 499 12.86 -25.15 1.44
C SER A 499 11.36 -24.96 1.78
N PRO A 500 10.97 -23.83 2.43
CA PRO A 500 9.58 -23.38 2.47
C PRO A 500 9.20 -22.68 1.16
N MET A 501 8.32 -23.28 0.36
CA MET A 501 7.89 -22.75 -0.94
C MET A 501 6.48 -22.14 -0.89
N THR A 502 6.14 -21.35 -1.91
CA THR A 502 4.76 -20.85 -2.12
C THR A 502 3.75 -21.99 -2.14
N TYR A 503 2.63 -21.82 -1.42
CA TYR A 503 1.59 -22.85 -1.29
C TYR A 503 0.27 -22.37 -1.90
N ASP A 504 -0.49 -23.28 -2.52
CA ASP A 504 -1.86 -23.10 -3.01
C ASP A 504 -2.82 -23.84 -2.09
N TYR A 505 -3.52 -23.08 -1.25
CA TYR A 505 -4.42 -23.60 -0.22
C TYR A 505 -5.74 -24.10 -0.78
N GLU A 506 -6.20 -23.57 -1.93
CA GLU A 506 -7.39 -24.10 -2.61
C GLU A 506 -7.10 -25.41 -3.37
N ALA A 507 -5.83 -25.68 -3.68
CA ALA A 507 -5.38 -26.89 -4.36
C ALA A 507 -4.60 -27.87 -3.46
N ASP A 508 -4.50 -27.58 -2.16
CA ASP A 508 -3.84 -28.39 -1.11
C ASP A 508 -2.39 -28.80 -1.46
N LYS A 509 -1.61 -27.91 -2.08
CA LYS A 509 -0.27 -28.26 -2.61
C LYS A 509 0.73 -27.11 -2.68
N ILE A 510 2.01 -27.46 -2.77
CA ILE A 510 3.10 -26.53 -3.10
C ILE A 510 3.00 -26.09 -4.58
N VAL A 511 3.33 -24.83 -4.86
CA VAL A 511 3.38 -24.26 -6.22
C VAL A 511 4.74 -24.56 -6.84
N GLU A 512 4.89 -25.79 -7.34
CA GLU A 512 6.12 -26.25 -8.02
C GLU A 512 6.35 -25.57 -9.38
N GLN A 513 5.30 -25.06 -10.03
CA GLN A 513 5.33 -24.42 -11.35
C GLN A 513 4.30 -23.29 -11.44
N ASP A 514 4.72 -22.11 -11.90
CA ASP A 514 3.85 -20.98 -12.28
C ASP A 514 4.47 -20.31 -13.53
N PRO A 515 3.68 -19.81 -14.51
CA PRO A 515 4.21 -19.05 -15.64
C PRO A 515 4.98 -17.78 -15.24
N ARG A 516 4.81 -17.30 -14.00
CA ARG A 516 5.61 -16.30 -13.31
C ARG A 516 6.67 -17.03 -12.50
N VAL A 517 7.83 -17.29 -13.11
CA VAL A 517 8.74 -18.32 -12.61
C VAL A 517 9.25 -18.07 -11.18
N TRP A 518 9.27 -16.80 -10.76
CA TRP A 518 9.63 -16.38 -9.41
C TRP A 518 8.69 -16.92 -8.31
N VAL A 519 7.39 -17.07 -8.58
CA VAL A 519 6.38 -17.57 -7.61
C VAL A 519 6.71 -19.00 -7.16
N ALA A 520 7.25 -19.82 -8.07
CA ALA A 520 7.76 -21.16 -7.81
C ALA A 520 9.29 -21.19 -7.58
N GLY A 521 9.92 -20.03 -7.39
CA GLY A 521 11.35 -19.80 -7.60
C GLY A 521 12.14 -19.29 -6.41
N LEU A 522 11.53 -19.14 -5.23
CA LEU A 522 12.13 -18.70 -3.96
C LEU A 522 12.76 -17.29 -4.00
N SER A 523 12.40 -16.46 -4.97
CA SER A 523 12.91 -15.10 -5.14
C SER A 523 11.88 -14.22 -5.83
N ASP A 524 12.14 -12.91 -5.90
CA ASP A 524 11.14 -11.87 -6.17
C ASP A 524 10.03 -11.90 -5.09
N GLU A 525 9.31 -10.81 -4.83
CA GLU A 525 8.43 -10.73 -3.65
C GLU A 525 7.40 -11.88 -3.62
N GLY A 526 6.79 -12.19 -4.78
CA GLY A 526 5.82 -13.26 -4.96
C GLY A 526 6.35 -14.70 -4.83
N GLY A 527 7.67 -14.87 -4.73
CA GLY A 527 8.32 -16.15 -4.43
C GLY A 527 8.85 -16.26 -2.99
N THR A 528 8.82 -15.17 -2.21
CA THR A 528 9.46 -15.10 -0.89
C THR A 528 8.53 -15.35 0.29
N GLY A 529 7.20 -15.31 0.08
CA GLY A 529 6.25 -15.18 1.17
C GLY A 529 6.30 -16.27 2.23
N ALA A 530 6.54 -17.52 1.80
CA ALA A 530 6.64 -18.68 2.69
C ALA A 530 7.92 -18.65 3.55
N TYR A 531 9.11 -18.64 2.94
CA TYR A 531 10.35 -18.72 3.71
C TYR A 531 10.64 -17.46 4.51
N LEU A 532 10.25 -16.28 4.01
CA LEU A 532 10.48 -15.03 4.75
C LEU A 532 9.61 -15.00 6.02
N ALA A 533 8.35 -15.43 5.95
CA ALA A 533 7.51 -15.55 7.15
C ALA A 533 8.05 -16.63 8.12
N ALA A 534 8.42 -17.81 7.61
CA ALA A 534 8.96 -18.91 8.41
C ALA A 534 10.25 -18.52 9.16
N VAL A 535 11.16 -17.79 8.51
CA VAL A 535 12.44 -17.38 9.12
C VAL A 535 12.27 -16.17 10.06
N VAL A 536 11.49 -15.15 9.66
CA VAL A 536 11.26 -13.96 10.51
C VAL A 536 10.52 -14.31 11.80
N LYS A 537 9.65 -15.34 11.77
CA LYS A 537 8.99 -15.87 12.97
C LYS A 537 9.98 -16.30 14.06
N GLN A 538 11.14 -16.84 13.70
CA GLN A 538 12.13 -17.34 14.68
C GLN A 538 12.79 -16.23 15.51
N ALA A 539 12.89 -15.01 14.98
CA ALA A 539 13.39 -13.85 15.74
C ALA A 539 12.45 -13.45 16.90
N ILE A 540 11.18 -13.83 16.82
CA ILE A 540 10.15 -13.50 17.80
C ILE A 540 9.83 -14.71 18.68
N GLN A 541 9.46 -15.84 18.06
CA GLN A 541 9.00 -17.05 18.74
C GLN A 541 9.71 -18.27 18.13
N PRO A 542 10.98 -18.52 18.51
CA PRO A 542 11.74 -19.64 17.95
C PRO A 542 11.14 -20.98 18.34
N ASP A 543 11.26 -21.95 17.43
CA ASP A 543 10.98 -23.37 17.67
C ASP A 543 12.17 -24.21 17.19
N ALA A 544 12.54 -25.27 17.93
CA ALA A 544 13.73 -26.05 17.66
C ALA A 544 13.64 -26.90 16.37
N GLU A 545 12.49 -27.50 16.08
CA GLU A 545 12.29 -28.30 14.87
C GLU A 545 12.16 -27.41 13.63
N GLU A 546 11.59 -26.21 13.79
CA GLU A 546 11.56 -25.21 12.74
C GLU A 546 12.96 -24.64 12.45
N VAL A 547 13.74 -24.28 13.48
CA VAL A 547 15.09 -23.72 13.32
C VAL A 547 16.03 -24.70 12.63
N ALA A 548 16.06 -25.98 13.05
CA ALA A 548 16.95 -26.98 12.42
C ALA A 548 16.70 -27.13 10.91
N LYS A 549 15.42 -27.18 10.51
CA LYS A 549 15.03 -27.15 9.09
C LYS A 549 15.49 -25.86 8.39
N LEU A 550 15.36 -24.72 9.05
CA LEU A 550 15.72 -23.43 8.45
C LEU A 550 17.24 -23.26 8.31
N GLU A 551 18.07 -23.89 9.16
CA GLU A 551 19.52 -24.02 8.90
C GLU A 551 19.78 -24.90 7.65
N GLU A 552 19.10 -26.05 7.50
CA GLU A 552 19.23 -26.87 6.28
C GLU A 552 18.86 -26.10 5.00
N PHE A 553 17.78 -25.31 5.03
CA PHE A 553 17.37 -24.44 3.91
C PHE A 553 18.44 -23.37 3.61
N VAL A 554 19.06 -22.79 4.63
CA VAL A 554 20.13 -21.81 4.45
C VAL A 554 21.30 -22.42 3.70
N ASP A 555 21.83 -23.54 4.17
CA ASP A 555 23.06 -24.14 3.63
C ASP A 555 22.89 -24.81 2.28
N GLN A 556 21.71 -25.37 2.02
CA GLN A 556 21.47 -26.14 0.80
C GLN A 556 20.80 -25.34 -0.30
N VAL A 557 20.09 -24.23 0.00
CA VAL A 557 19.27 -23.51 -1.00
C VAL A 557 19.42 -22.00 -0.96
N LEU A 558 19.39 -21.35 0.21
CA LEU A 558 19.53 -19.88 0.27
C LEU A 558 20.95 -19.45 -0.12
N TRP A 559 21.96 -20.02 0.53
CA TRP A 559 23.37 -19.81 0.23
C TRP A 559 23.84 -20.77 -0.89
N GLY A 560 24.86 -20.36 -1.65
CA GLY A 560 25.39 -21.08 -2.82
C GLY A 560 24.46 -21.20 -4.04
N ARG A 561 23.16 -21.43 -3.86
CA ARG A 561 22.18 -21.58 -4.96
C ARG A 561 21.44 -20.28 -5.26
N LEU A 562 20.49 -19.86 -4.41
CA LEU A 562 19.64 -18.69 -4.62
C LEU A 562 20.45 -17.40 -4.51
N GLN A 563 21.17 -17.23 -3.41
CA GLN A 563 22.29 -16.30 -3.30
C GLN A 563 23.58 -17.02 -3.69
N ARG A 564 24.40 -16.36 -4.49
CA ARG A 564 25.73 -16.83 -4.91
C ARG A 564 26.79 -16.49 -3.86
N GLU A 565 27.96 -17.11 -3.98
CA GLU A 565 29.15 -16.83 -3.15
C GLU A 565 29.63 -15.36 -3.18
N ASP A 566 29.34 -14.64 -4.27
CA ASP A 566 29.56 -13.19 -4.39
C ASP A 566 28.36 -12.36 -3.86
N TYR A 567 27.56 -12.95 -2.98
CA TYR A 567 26.35 -12.40 -2.35
C TYR A 567 25.23 -11.97 -3.32
N GLY A 568 25.41 -12.20 -4.63
CA GLY A 568 24.43 -11.85 -5.66
C GLY A 568 23.18 -12.74 -5.57
N VAL A 569 22.02 -12.14 -5.33
CA VAL A 569 20.74 -12.85 -5.19
C VAL A 569 20.06 -13.00 -6.55
N ARG A 570 19.81 -14.24 -7.00
CA ARG A 570 19.16 -14.53 -8.29
C ARG A 570 17.72 -14.04 -8.31
N LYS A 571 17.21 -13.70 -9.50
CA LYS A 571 15.79 -13.38 -9.73
C LYS A 571 14.84 -14.58 -9.58
N SER A 572 15.31 -15.81 -9.79
CA SER A 572 14.56 -17.04 -9.51
C SER A 572 15.47 -18.27 -9.60
N LEU A 573 15.20 -19.32 -8.81
CA LEU A 573 15.76 -20.66 -9.04
C LEU A 573 14.99 -21.44 -10.13
N PHE A 574 13.67 -21.29 -10.18
CA PHE A 574 12.82 -21.88 -11.21
C PHE A 574 12.85 -21.06 -12.51
N PHE A 575 12.77 -21.72 -13.66
CA PHE A 575 12.80 -21.08 -14.98
C PHE A 575 12.11 -21.98 -16.02
N TYR A 576 11.70 -21.42 -17.16
CA TYR A 576 11.20 -22.18 -18.31
C TYR A 576 12.28 -22.29 -19.40
N GLU A 577 12.97 -23.43 -19.44
CA GLU A 577 13.92 -23.74 -20.51
C GLU A 577 14.08 -25.27 -20.67
N PRO A 578 13.19 -25.94 -21.44
CA PRO A 578 13.17 -27.40 -21.57
C PRO A 578 14.46 -28.07 -22.05
N ALA A 579 15.35 -27.33 -22.73
CA ALA A 579 16.66 -27.82 -23.14
C ALA A 579 17.71 -27.83 -22.01
N ALA A 580 17.52 -27.00 -20.97
CA ALA A 580 18.45 -26.88 -19.84
C ALA A 580 18.12 -27.83 -18.67
N VAL A 581 16.91 -28.40 -18.64
CA VAL A 581 16.44 -29.41 -17.67
C VAL A 581 15.76 -30.60 -18.39
N PRO A 582 16.50 -31.33 -19.25
CA PRO A 582 15.91 -32.37 -20.11
C PRO A 582 15.29 -33.50 -19.28
N GLY A 583 14.00 -33.73 -19.47
CA GLY A 583 13.21 -34.72 -18.72
C GLY A 583 12.28 -34.13 -17.67
N TYR A 584 12.42 -32.83 -17.31
CA TYR A 584 11.47 -32.17 -16.41
C TYR A 584 10.10 -31.98 -17.08
N GLY A 585 9.04 -32.37 -16.36
CA GLY A 585 7.65 -32.30 -16.84
C GLY A 585 7.03 -30.92 -16.63
N TYR A 586 7.37 -29.95 -17.47
CA TYR A 586 6.64 -28.67 -17.51
C TYR A 586 5.17 -28.90 -17.89
N ASP A 587 4.23 -28.34 -17.12
CA ASP A 587 2.80 -28.50 -17.37
C ASP A 587 2.39 -27.83 -18.69
N SER A 588 1.86 -28.62 -19.61
CA SER A 588 1.31 -28.16 -20.90
C SER A 588 0.05 -27.29 -20.78
N GLY A 589 -0.61 -27.28 -19.62
CA GLY A 589 -1.72 -26.36 -19.31
C GLY A 589 -1.27 -24.93 -19.00
N ILE A 590 0.01 -24.71 -18.68
CA ILE A 590 0.57 -23.39 -18.38
C ILE A 590 0.98 -22.67 -19.67
N ASN A 591 0.62 -21.38 -19.77
CA ASN A 591 1.08 -20.52 -20.87
C ASN A 591 2.53 -20.03 -20.64
N TRP A 592 3.48 -20.87 -21.02
CA TRP A 592 4.92 -20.56 -21.01
C TRP A 592 5.37 -19.53 -22.09
N GLY A 593 4.44 -19.00 -22.90
CA GLY A 593 4.71 -17.92 -23.86
C GLY A 593 4.64 -16.51 -23.25
N SER A 594 4.47 -16.41 -21.93
CA SER A 594 4.40 -15.13 -21.20
C SER A 594 5.79 -14.49 -21.04
N TRP A 595 5.86 -13.15 -21.00
CA TRP A 595 7.09 -12.43 -20.64
C TRP A 595 7.61 -12.78 -19.24
N THR A 596 6.73 -13.29 -18.38
CA THR A 596 7.02 -13.75 -17.01
C THR A 596 7.71 -15.11 -16.96
N SER A 597 7.72 -15.86 -18.07
CA SER A 597 8.26 -17.21 -18.18
C SER A 597 9.76 -17.18 -18.53
N TRP A 598 10.56 -16.62 -17.62
CA TRP A 598 12.00 -16.39 -17.84
C TRP A 598 12.77 -17.70 -18.05
N ASN A 599 13.77 -17.64 -18.94
CA ASN A 599 14.72 -18.75 -19.15
C ASN A 599 15.81 -18.76 -18.07
N LYS A 600 16.71 -19.75 -18.08
CA LYS A 600 17.72 -19.95 -17.02
C LYS A 600 18.64 -18.74 -16.85
N ASN A 601 18.99 -18.07 -17.95
CA ASN A 601 19.85 -16.89 -17.93
C ASN A 601 19.14 -15.70 -17.28
N ALA A 602 17.91 -15.38 -17.68
CA ALA A 602 17.14 -14.27 -17.12
C ALA A 602 16.74 -14.49 -15.65
N ALA A 603 16.45 -15.74 -15.26
CA ALA A 603 16.22 -16.12 -13.86
C ALA A 603 17.50 -16.02 -12.99
N SER A 604 18.68 -16.27 -13.58
CA SER A 604 19.97 -16.23 -12.87
C SER A 604 20.61 -14.83 -12.77
N LEU A 605 19.96 -13.78 -13.29
CA LEU A 605 20.41 -12.40 -13.09
C LEU A 605 20.32 -11.99 -11.62
N VAL A 606 21.18 -11.07 -11.20
CA VAL A 606 21.30 -10.58 -9.82
C VAL A 606 21.06 -9.07 -9.71
N ASP A 607 20.34 -8.53 -10.70
CA ASP A 607 20.28 -7.11 -11.07
C ASP A 607 19.08 -6.34 -10.47
N ARG A 608 18.40 -6.89 -9.46
CA ARG A 608 17.24 -6.27 -8.79
C ARG A 608 17.46 -6.14 -7.29
N ALA A 609 17.64 -4.91 -6.79
CA ALA A 609 17.94 -4.64 -5.37
C ALA A 609 16.85 -5.13 -4.39
N TYR A 610 15.57 -5.10 -4.78
CA TYR A 610 14.45 -5.59 -3.96
C TYR A 610 14.68 -7.03 -3.46
N ASN A 611 15.16 -7.92 -4.34
CA ASN A 611 15.37 -9.34 -4.02
C ASN A 611 16.40 -9.56 -2.89
N TYR A 612 17.28 -8.59 -2.62
CA TYR A 612 18.29 -8.70 -1.56
C TYR A 612 17.72 -8.43 -0.17
N VAL A 613 16.55 -7.81 -0.04
CA VAL A 613 15.95 -7.53 1.29
C VAL A 613 15.55 -8.85 1.98
N HIS A 614 14.99 -9.80 1.24
CA HIS A 614 14.45 -11.04 1.83
C HIS A 614 15.54 -11.95 2.42
N PRO A 615 16.69 -12.22 1.74
CA PRO A 615 17.80 -12.96 2.36
C PRO A 615 18.45 -12.18 3.50
N ALA A 616 18.61 -10.85 3.39
CA ALA A 616 19.16 -10.04 4.49
C ALA A 616 18.29 -10.11 5.75
N ALA A 617 16.97 -10.06 5.60
CA ALA A 617 16.00 -10.27 6.67
C ALA A 617 16.03 -11.69 7.24
N ALA A 618 16.18 -12.70 6.38
CA ALA A 618 16.30 -14.10 6.81
C ALA A 618 17.55 -14.31 7.67
N TYR A 619 18.73 -13.89 7.20
CA TYR A 619 19.98 -13.97 7.97
C TYR A 619 19.92 -13.15 9.26
N TRP A 620 19.34 -11.95 9.25
CA TRP A 620 19.17 -11.14 10.46
C TRP A 620 18.28 -11.81 11.51
N SER A 621 17.22 -12.49 11.06
CA SER A 621 16.29 -13.17 11.96
C SER A 621 16.94 -14.40 12.62
N LEU A 622 17.72 -15.17 11.86
CA LEU A 622 18.52 -16.28 12.40
C LEU A 622 19.65 -15.78 13.29
N TYR A 623 20.29 -14.64 12.98
CA TYR A 623 21.20 -13.95 13.90
C TYR A 623 20.52 -13.63 15.24
N ARG A 624 19.36 -12.95 15.22
CA ARG A 624 18.62 -12.57 16.44
C ARG A 624 18.24 -13.80 17.28
N MET A 625 17.82 -14.89 16.62
CA MET A 625 17.51 -16.17 17.27
C MET A 625 18.78 -16.81 17.87
N ALA A 626 19.81 -17.08 17.07
CA ALA A 626 21.06 -17.73 17.49
C ALA A 626 21.80 -16.95 18.58
N ARG A 627 21.68 -15.62 18.58
CA ARG A 627 22.30 -14.72 19.56
C ARG A 627 21.61 -14.74 20.93
N ALA A 628 20.32 -15.09 20.97
CA ALA A 628 19.51 -15.16 22.18
C ALA A 628 19.33 -16.60 22.71
N TYR A 629 19.36 -17.59 21.81
CA TYR A 629 19.14 -19.01 22.06
C TYR A 629 20.25 -19.83 21.36
N PRO A 630 21.53 -19.71 21.80
CA PRO A 630 22.67 -20.36 21.15
C PRO A 630 22.61 -21.89 21.21
N GLU A 631 21.74 -22.47 22.03
CA GLU A 631 21.46 -23.90 22.10
C GLU A 631 20.55 -24.45 20.98
N LEU A 632 20.05 -23.58 20.09
CA LEU A 632 19.17 -23.96 18.96
C LEU A 632 19.86 -24.02 17.60
N VAL A 633 21.13 -23.61 17.50
CA VAL A 633 21.90 -23.63 16.25
C VAL A 633 23.07 -24.60 16.36
N GLU A 634 23.21 -25.44 15.34
CA GLU A 634 24.32 -26.41 15.21
C GLU A 634 25.21 -26.09 14.00
N THR A 635 24.69 -25.35 13.02
CA THR A 635 25.31 -25.17 11.70
C THR A 635 26.18 -23.91 11.63
N HIS A 636 25.62 -22.73 11.98
CA HIS A 636 26.34 -21.45 11.94
C HIS A 636 26.25 -20.65 13.23
N THR A 637 27.32 -19.91 13.53
CA THR A 637 27.31 -18.99 14.67
C THR A 637 26.53 -17.71 14.35
N TRP A 638 26.03 -17.02 15.38
CA TRP A 638 25.34 -15.75 15.21
C TRP A 638 26.20 -14.69 14.48
N GLU A 639 27.53 -14.76 14.63
CA GLU A 639 28.48 -13.90 13.93
C GLU A 639 28.45 -14.09 12.41
N TRP A 640 28.25 -15.32 11.94
CA TRP A 640 28.16 -15.66 10.51
C TRP A 640 26.87 -15.10 9.91
N TYR A 641 25.74 -15.31 10.59
CA TYR A 641 24.43 -14.80 10.18
C TYR A 641 24.42 -13.26 10.08
N LEU A 642 24.96 -12.55 11.07
CA LEU A 642 25.04 -11.08 11.04
C LEU A 642 25.97 -10.56 9.93
N ASP A 643 27.05 -11.28 9.62
CA ASP A 643 27.96 -10.93 8.53
C ASP A 643 27.32 -11.15 7.15
N HIS A 644 26.53 -12.22 6.97
CA HIS A 644 25.79 -12.50 5.73
C HIS A 644 24.65 -11.49 5.51
N ALA A 645 23.93 -11.10 6.58
CA ALA A 645 22.95 -10.03 6.52
C ALA A 645 23.58 -8.72 6.02
N TYR A 646 24.70 -8.29 6.63
CA TYR A 646 25.45 -7.10 6.23
C TYR A 646 25.97 -7.17 4.79
N ARG A 647 26.61 -8.27 4.38
CA ARG A 647 27.19 -8.40 3.03
C ARG A 647 26.14 -8.44 1.95
N THR A 648 24.98 -9.04 2.22
CA THR A 648 23.82 -9.02 1.31
C THR A 648 23.38 -7.58 1.02
N ILE A 649 23.28 -6.73 2.04
CA ILE A 649 22.97 -5.29 1.84
C ILE A 649 24.06 -4.61 1.02
N MET A 650 25.33 -4.80 1.38
CA MET A 650 26.42 -4.11 0.69
C MET A 650 26.52 -4.51 -0.79
N ARG A 651 26.30 -5.78 -1.12
CA ARG A 651 26.25 -6.27 -2.50
C ARG A 651 25.09 -5.67 -3.29
N ALA A 652 23.92 -5.50 -2.66
CA ALA A 652 22.76 -4.85 -3.27
C ALA A 652 23.03 -3.38 -3.65
N MET A 653 24.02 -2.73 -3.02
CA MET A 653 24.40 -1.33 -3.29
C MET A 653 25.46 -1.18 -4.38
N GLU A 654 25.90 -2.28 -5.01
CA GLU A 654 26.85 -2.26 -6.12
C GLU A 654 26.21 -1.83 -7.45
N ARG A 655 27.03 -1.31 -8.37
CA ARG A 655 26.57 -0.56 -9.57
C ARG A 655 25.95 -1.42 -10.66
N ASP A 656 26.10 -2.75 -10.60
CA ASP A 656 25.46 -3.71 -11.48
C ASP A 656 24.04 -4.08 -11.01
N VAL A 657 23.68 -3.75 -9.77
CA VAL A 657 22.34 -3.98 -9.21
C VAL A 657 21.44 -2.77 -9.51
N GLY A 658 20.38 -3.00 -10.28
CA GLY A 658 19.33 -2.02 -10.53
C GLY A 658 18.48 -1.74 -9.28
N TYR A 659 17.77 -0.61 -9.29
CA TYR A 659 16.88 -0.15 -8.20
C TYR A 659 17.57 0.19 -6.86
N ASN A 660 18.90 0.04 -6.73
CA ASN A 660 19.65 0.40 -5.53
C ASN A 660 19.64 1.91 -5.16
N ARG A 661 18.96 2.76 -5.94
CA ARG A 661 18.75 4.20 -5.68
C ARG A 661 17.30 4.60 -5.38
N VAL A 662 16.37 3.66 -5.35
CA VAL A 662 15.01 3.88 -4.83
C VAL A 662 14.82 3.20 -3.48
N GLY A 663 13.72 3.50 -2.78
CA GLY A 663 13.35 2.80 -1.54
C GLY A 663 12.90 1.36 -1.82
N LEU A 664 13.34 0.44 -0.96
CA LEU A 664 13.07 -1.00 -1.08
C LEU A 664 11.98 -1.45 -0.08
N MET A 665 11.26 -2.51 -0.45
CA MET A 665 10.22 -3.12 0.40
C MET A 665 10.82 -3.89 1.59
N GLY A 666 10.46 -3.51 2.83
CA GLY A 666 11.02 -4.10 4.05
C GLY A 666 12.38 -3.55 4.46
N GLU A 667 12.81 -2.43 3.86
CA GLU A 667 14.14 -1.86 4.04
C GLU A 667 14.47 -1.45 5.48
N THR A 668 13.48 -1.23 6.36
CA THR A 668 13.70 -0.98 7.80
C THR A 668 14.53 -2.07 8.47
N VAL A 669 14.51 -3.30 7.95
CA VAL A 669 15.36 -4.39 8.44
C VAL A 669 16.86 -4.08 8.27
N PHE A 670 17.27 -3.29 7.27
CA PHE A 670 18.66 -2.81 7.13
C PHE A 670 19.03 -1.84 8.25
N GLY A 671 18.04 -1.14 8.80
CA GLY A 671 18.15 -0.31 9.99
C GLY A 671 18.37 -1.12 11.27
N GLU A 672 17.57 -2.17 11.50
CA GLU A 672 17.78 -3.10 12.62
C GLU A 672 19.16 -3.80 12.51
N ILE A 673 19.56 -4.24 11.31
CA ILE A 673 20.89 -4.80 11.05
C ILE A 673 21.98 -3.79 11.39
N LEU A 674 21.83 -2.50 11.03
CA LEU A 674 22.77 -1.45 11.43
C LEU A 674 22.84 -1.30 12.96
N THR A 675 21.71 -1.20 13.64
CA THR A 675 21.64 -1.08 15.10
C THR A 675 22.32 -2.28 15.79
N ASP A 676 22.17 -3.49 15.25
CA ASP A 676 22.78 -4.70 15.80
C ASP A 676 24.28 -4.81 15.49
N LEU A 677 24.75 -4.36 14.32
CA LEU A 677 26.18 -4.18 14.05
C LEU A 677 26.81 -3.19 15.06
N GLU A 678 26.09 -2.15 15.48
CA GLU A 678 26.57 -1.20 16.50
C GLU A 678 26.55 -1.81 17.91
N ARG A 679 25.46 -2.50 18.30
CA ARG A 679 25.34 -3.21 19.59
C ARG A 679 26.43 -4.28 19.78
N GLU A 680 26.74 -5.05 18.74
CA GLU A 680 27.81 -6.06 18.75
C GLU A 680 29.21 -5.50 18.39
N GLY A 681 29.36 -4.16 18.36
CA GLY A 681 30.65 -3.49 18.27
C GLY A 681 31.36 -3.58 16.91
N ARG A 682 30.66 -3.96 15.84
CA ARG A 682 31.16 -4.12 14.47
C ARG A 682 31.26 -2.77 13.74
N THR A 683 31.90 -1.79 14.38
CA THR A 683 31.90 -0.37 13.97
C THR A 683 32.28 -0.16 12.50
N SER A 684 33.28 -0.88 11.96
CA SER A 684 33.68 -0.73 10.55
C SER A 684 32.61 -1.19 9.54
N GLN A 685 31.75 -2.14 9.93
CA GLN A 685 30.64 -2.61 9.10
C GLN A 685 29.48 -1.62 9.19
N ALA A 686 29.14 -1.20 10.41
CA ALA A 686 28.15 -0.16 10.65
C ALA A 686 28.47 1.16 9.93
N ASP A 687 29.71 1.65 10.00
CA ASP A 687 30.15 2.89 9.35
C ASP A 687 30.09 2.79 7.81
N THR A 688 30.40 1.62 7.25
CA THR A 688 30.30 1.37 5.80
C THR A 688 28.83 1.34 5.33
N LEU A 689 27.96 0.67 6.08
CA LEU A 689 26.52 0.64 5.83
C LEU A 689 25.90 2.04 5.94
N LYS A 690 26.25 2.81 7.00
CA LYS A 690 25.79 4.19 7.18
C LYS A 690 26.16 5.09 6.01
N GLU A 691 27.38 4.98 5.46
CA GLU A 691 27.75 5.82 4.31
C GLU A 691 27.02 5.42 3.02
N ALA A 692 26.80 4.12 2.78
CA ALA A 692 25.99 3.65 1.66
C ALA A 692 24.54 4.14 1.73
N MET A 693 23.91 4.06 2.91
CA MET A 693 22.53 4.52 3.14
C MET A 693 22.43 6.06 3.12
N ARG A 694 23.41 6.78 3.68
CA ARG A 694 23.51 8.25 3.58
C ARG A 694 23.56 8.71 2.13
N SER A 695 24.28 7.99 1.26
CA SER A 695 24.34 8.29 -0.18
C SER A 695 22.97 8.17 -0.89
N ARG A 696 22.05 7.37 -0.36
CA ARG A 696 20.67 7.23 -0.87
C ARG A 696 19.75 8.30 -0.28
N ALA A 697 19.76 8.47 1.04
CA ALA A 697 18.99 9.53 1.72
C ALA A 697 19.32 10.94 1.20
N ALA A 698 20.60 11.24 0.95
CA ALA A 698 21.05 12.51 0.38
C ALA A 698 20.62 12.73 -1.08
N GLN A 699 20.30 11.66 -1.82
CA GLN A 699 19.70 11.77 -3.16
C GLN A 699 18.21 12.08 -3.03
N TRP A 700 17.48 11.30 -2.23
CA TRP A 700 16.04 11.44 -2.00
C TRP A 700 15.64 12.82 -1.46
N ASP A 701 16.52 13.47 -0.68
CA ASP A 701 16.26 14.83 -0.19
C ASP A 701 16.21 15.89 -1.32
N THR A 702 16.96 15.66 -2.41
CA THR A 702 16.93 16.51 -3.61
C THR A 702 15.72 16.27 -4.52
N GLU A 703 14.96 15.20 -4.27
CA GLU A 703 13.85 14.76 -5.13
C GLU A 703 12.50 15.29 -4.61
N GLU A 704 11.62 15.72 -5.52
CA GLU A 704 10.27 16.17 -5.17
C GLU A 704 9.38 15.01 -4.71
N VAL A 705 9.53 13.83 -5.35
CA VAL A 705 8.82 12.60 -5.02
C VAL A 705 9.81 11.41 -5.05
N PRO A 706 10.46 11.08 -3.92
CA PRO A 706 11.53 10.07 -3.85
C PRO A 706 11.06 8.60 -3.79
N PHE A 707 9.80 8.32 -4.11
CA PHE A 707 9.14 7.02 -3.84
C PHE A 707 9.04 6.10 -5.07
N GLY A 708 9.85 6.32 -6.10
CA GLY A 708 9.76 5.54 -7.34
C GLY A 708 10.07 4.05 -7.18
N SER A 709 9.56 3.22 -8.08
CA SER A 709 9.80 1.77 -8.16
C SER A 709 9.80 1.32 -9.64
N GLU A 710 9.53 0.04 -9.93
CA GLU A 710 9.12 -0.39 -11.27
C GLU A 710 7.77 0.22 -11.73
N MET A 711 6.94 0.70 -10.80
CA MET A 711 5.58 1.17 -11.05
C MET A 711 5.50 2.71 -11.11
N ALA A 712 4.54 3.25 -11.88
CA ALA A 712 4.39 4.71 -12.06
C ALA A 712 3.89 5.44 -10.80
N TRP A 713 3.21 4.72 -9.90
CA TRP A 713 2.83 5.12 -8.55
C TRP A 713 2.67 3.86 -7.71
N ASP A 714 3.22 3.83 -6.50
CA ASP A 714 2.90 2.81 -5.50
C ASP A 714 3.20 3.24 -4.05
N SER A 715 3.03 2.28 -3.14
CA SER A 715 3.35 2.36 -1.71
C SER A 715 4.59 1.52 -1.32
N THR A 716 5.56 1.33 -2.23
CA THR A 716 6.69 0.40 -2.03
C THR A 716 7.88 1.05 -1.33
N GLY A 717 8.23 2.29 -1.68
CA GLY A 717 9.48 2.92 -1.23
C GLY A 717 9.40 3.81 0.03
N GLN A 718 8.20 4.25 0.42
CA GLN A 718 8.00 5.28 1.47
C GLN A 718 8.57 4.86 2.83
N GLU A 719 8.53 3.56 3.15
CA GLU A 719 9.08 2.96 4.37
C GLU A 719 10.60 3.20 4.51
N GLY A 720 11.39 2.67 3.57
CA GLY A 720 12.85 2.83 3.57
C GLY A 720 13.31 4.27 3.42
N VAL A 721 12.61 5.06 2.58
CA VAL A 721 12.88 6.49 2.44
C VAL A 721 12.68 7.21 3.77
N TYR A 722 11.52 7.05 4.43
CA TYR A 722 11.26 7.66 5.73
C TYR A 722 12.34 7.29 6.76
N TYR A 723 12.66 5.99 6.90
CA TYR A 723 13.60 5.50 7.89
C TYR A 723 14.97 6.19 7.75
N TRP A 724 15.58 6.15 6.57
CA TRP A 724 16.92 6.71 6.40
C TRP A 724 16.94 8.24 6.33
N THR A 725 15.91 8.89 5.76
CA THR A 725 15.87 10.36 5.76
C THR A 725 15.72 10.89 7.18
N LYS A 726 14.92 10.23 8.03
CA LYS A 726 14.84 10.52 9.46
C LYS A 726 16.17 10.25 10.17
N TYR A 727 16.78 9.07 9.98
CA TYR A 727 18.05 8.68 10.60
C TYR A 727 19.19 9.66 10.32
N PHE A 728 19.26 10.23 9.11
CA PHE A 728 20.27 11.22 8.73
C PHE A 728 19.85 12.69 8.90
N GLY A 729 18.66 12.97 9.45
CA GLY A 729 18.21 14.33 9.77
C GLY A 729 17.58 15.13 8.61
N TYR A 730 17.26 14.49 7.50
CA TYR A 730 16.56 15.05 6.34
C TYR A 730 15.04 15.16 6.61
N THR A 731 14.67 15.95 7.62
CA THR A 731 13.29 16.00 8.18
C THR A 731 12.22 16.32 7.14
N GLN A 732 12.47 17.27 6.23
CA GLN A 732 11.51 17.62 5.17
C GLN A 732 11.13 16.42 4.29
N THR A 733 12.06 15.49 4.06
CA THR A 733 11.82 14.31 3.24
C THR A 733 11.23 13.15 4.05
N ALA A 734 11.50 13.07 5.35
CA ALA A 734 10.70 12.25 6.27
C ALA A 734 9.23 12.74 6.30
N ASP A 735 8.99 14.06 6.32
CA ASP A 735 7.65 14.66 6.26
C ASP A 735 6.96 14.40 4.91
N LYS A 736 7.67 14.50 3.77
CA LYS A 736 7.14 14.04 2.45
C LYS A 736 6.63 12.59 2.54
N SER A 737 7.42 11.72 3.18
CA SER A 737 7.16 10.28 3.28
C SER A 737 5.96 9.97 4.18
N LEU A 738 5.94 10.57 5.37
CA LEU A 738 4.83 10.45 6.31
C LEU A 738 3.51 10.95 5.70
N ASN A 739 3.52 12.16 5.11
CA ASN A 739 2.32 12.68 4.46
C ASN A 739 1.88 11.78 3.30
N SER A 740 2.79 11.29 2.45
CA SER A 740 2.43 10.33 1.39
C SER A 740 1.73 9.09 1.95
N VAL A 741 2.20 8.52 3.06
CA VAL A 741 1.57 7.37 3.74
C VAL A 741 0.17 7.70 4.25
N LEU A 742 -0.01 8.86 4.89
CA LEU A 742 -1.33 9.32 5.35
C LEU A 742 -2.29 9.66 4.19
N GLY A 743 -1.77 9.80 2.96
CA GLY A 743 -2.55 9.94 1.73
C GLY A 743 -3.06 8.62 1.13
N PHE A 744 -2.61 7.45 1.61
CA PHE A 744 -3.05 6.13 1.12
C PHE A 744 -3.35 5.07 2.20
N MET A 745 -3.20 5.38 3.50
CA MET A 745 -3.64 4.54 4.63
C MET A 745 -4.72 5.27 5.45
N PRO A 746 -6.00 4.90 5.33
CA PRO A 746 -7.09 5.58 6.02
C PRO A 746 -7.32 5.05 7.44
N THR A 747 -7.98 5.84 8.29
CA THR A 747 -8.65 5.34 9.51
C THR A 747 -10.15 5.17 9.21
N VAL A 748 -10.73 3.99 9.45
CA VAL A 748 -12.18 3.73 9.23
C VAL A 748 -12.69 2.57 10.09
N PRO A 749 -13.98 2.51 10.50
CA PRO A 749 -14.51 1.42 11.34
C PRO A 749 -14.74 0.05 10.66
N HIS A 750 -13.76 -0.42 9.89
CA HIS A 750 -13.84 -1.68 9.15
C HIS A 750 -12.47 -2.35 9.03
N TRP A 751 -12.34 -3.60 9.49
CA TRP A 751 -11.09 -4.37 9.55
C TRP A 751 -10.27 -4.33 8.26
N GLY A 752 -10.92 -4.59 7.11
CA GLY A 752 -10.24 -4.66 5.81
C GLY A 752 -9.80 -3.30 5.23
N TRP A 753 -10.16 -2.18 5.85
CA TRP A 753 -9.84 -0.84 5.34
C TRP A 753 -9.01 -0.02 6.34
N ASN A 754 -9.16 -0.23 7.65
CA ASN A 754 -8.43 0.52 8.66
C ASN A 754 -6.91 0.26 8.60
N GLY A 755 -6.14 1.31 8.26
CA GLY A 755 -4.70 1.21 8.02
C GLY A 755 -4.33 0.35 6.81
N ASN A 756 -5.29 -0.01 5.93
CA ASN A 756 -4.99 -0.76 4.72
C ASN A 756 -4.36 0.19 3.68
N ALA A 757 -3.09 -0.01 3.34
CA ALA A 757 -2.43 0.78 2.30
C ALA A 757 -3.10 0.55 0.93
N ARG A 758 -3.17 1.58 0.09
CA ARG A 758 -3.78 1.43 -1.24
C ARG A 758 -2.83 0.78 -2.24
N ARG A 759 -3.11 -0.48 -2.54
CA ARG A 759 -2.50 -1.26 -3.64
C ARG A 759 -3.57 -2.05 -4.36
N TYR A 760 -3.37 -2.28 -5.66
CA TYR A 760 -4.45 -2.83 -6.48
C TYR A 760 -4.07 -3.67 -7.72
N TRP A 761 -2.78 -4.00 -7.90
CA TRP A 761 -2.32 -4.78 -9.05
C TRP A 761 -1.49 -6.01 -8.68
N ASP A 762 -0.97 -6.09 -7.45
CA ASP A 762 0.01 -7.12 -7.05
C ASP A 762 -0.52 -8.56 -7.13
N ASN A 763 -1.85 -8.78 -7.06
CA ASN A 763 -2.46 -10.07 -7.38
C ASN A 763 -2.15 -10.58 -8.81
N ILE A 764 -1.73 -9.72 -9.75
CA ILE A 764 -1.20 -10.14 -11.07
C ILE A 764 0.18 -10.81 -10.95
N TYR A 765 1.00 -10.39 -9.98
CA TYR A 765 2.40 -10.77 -9.77
C TYR A 765 2.59 -11.84 -8.69
N GLY A 766 1.95 -11.69 -7.52
CA GLY A 766 2.06 -12.60 -6.36
C GLY A 766 0.80 -13.42 -6.06
N GLY A 767 -0.39 -12.99 -6.48
CA GLY A 767 -1.66 -13.67 -6.19
C GLY A 767 -2.08 -14.76 -7.19
N LYS A 768 -3.11 -15.53 -6.86
CA LYS A 768 -3.72 -16.59 -7.69
C LYS A 768 -4.82 -16.03 -8.59
N LEU A 769 -5.73 -15.21 -8.05
CA LEU A 769 -6.80 -14.58 -8.82
C LEU A 769 -6.29 -13.24 -9.40
N ARG A 770 -5.62 -13.37 -10.54
CA ARG A 770 -4.89 -12.29 -11.22
C ARG A 770 -5.84 -11.27 -11.87
N ARG A 771 -6.26 -10.24 -11.12
CA ARG A 771 -7.01 -9.07 -11.64
C ARG A 771 -6.54 -7.74 -11.01
N ILE A 772 -6.97 -6.63 -11.59
CA ILE A 772 -6.90 -5.28 -10.98
C ILE A 772 -8.12 -5.11 -10.07
N GLU A 773 -7.88 -4.78 -8.80
CA GLU A 773 -8.90 -4.61 -7.74
C GLU A 773 -8.24 -3.99 -6.50
N ARG A 774 -8.97 -3.30 -5.61
CA ARG A 774 -8.36 -2.97 -4.30
C ARG A 774 -8.06 -4.25 -3.53
N GLN A 775 -6.81 -4.39 -3.10
CA GLN A 775 -6.39 -5.45 -2.20
C GLN A 775 -6.59 -5.02 -0.74
N ILE A 776 -6.97 -5.99 0.09
CA ILE A 776 -7.10 -5.84 1.53
C ILE A 776 -5.96 -6.59 2.21
N HIS A 777 -5.18 -5.88 3.02
CA HIS A 777 -4.03 -6.37 3.81
C HIS A 777 -2.99 -7.14 3.01
N HIS A 778 -2.66 -6.60 1.83
CA HIS A 778 -1.43 -6.91 1.09
C HIS A 778 -0.20 -6.34 1.83
N TYR A 779 1.03 -6.75 1.45
CA TYR A 779 2.26 -6.42 2.20
C TYR A 779 2.46 -4.91 2.44
N GLY A 780 1.96 -4.05 1.55
CA GLY A 780 2.06 -2.60 1.67
C GLY A 780 1.50 -2.04 2.98
N SER A 781 0.47 -2.67 3.55
CA SER A 781 -0.15 -2.23 4.82
C SER A 781 0.78 -2.47 6.02
N GLY A 782 1.40 -3.64 6.08
CA GLY A 782 2.36 -4.00 7.13
C GLY A 782 3.60 -3.12 7.09
N LEU A 783 4.19 -2.92 5.90
CA LEU A 783 5.39 -2.11 5.74
C LEU A 783 5.16 -0.62 6.04
N ASN A 784 4.15 0.01 5.44
CA ASN A 784 3.94 1.45 5.62
C ASN A 784 3.43 1.80 7.02
N SER A 785 2.93 0.82 7.79
CA SER A 785 2.63 1.00 9.22
C SER A 785 3.84 1.49 10.02
N LEU A 786 5.06 1.07 9.64
CA LEU A 786 6.31 1.43 10.31
C LEU A 786 6.53 2.95 10.32
N VAL A 787 6.15 3.63 9.23
CA VAL A 787 6.26 5.10 9.09
C VAL A 787 5.36 5.81 10.10
N ALA A 788 4.08 5.43 10.17
CA ALA A 788 3.12 6.04 11.07
C ALA A 788 3.44 5.73 12.56
N LEU A 789 3.83 4.49 12.87
CA LEU A 789 4.22 4.10 14.23
C LEU A 789 5.53 4.77 14.68
N ALA A 790 6.52 4.91 13.79
CA ALA A 790 7.76 5.62 14.10
C ALA A 790 7.57 7.13 14.21
N ALA A 791 6.62 7.74 13.49
CA ALA A 791 6.25 9.13 13.67
C ALA A 791 5.47 9.35 14.98
N TYR A 792 4.60 8.40 15.37
CA TYR A 792 3.91 8.43 16.66
C TYR A 792 4.87 8.37 17.86
N ARG A 793 5.95 7.58 17.78
CA ARG A 793 6.95 7.50 18.86
C ARG A 793 7.73 8.81 19.06
N ASP A 794 7.89 9.64 18.02
CA ASP A 794 8.47 10.98 18.14
C ASP A 794 7.46 11.99 18.71
N ASN A 795 6.20 11.89 18.29
CA ASN A 795 5.11 12.77 18.70
C ASN A 795 3.92 11.99 19.27
N PRO A 796 3.99 11.55 20.55
CA PRO A 796 2.94 10.74 21.17
C PRO A 796 1.60 11.47 21.36
N SER A 797 1.52 12.77 21.05
CA SER A 797 0.27 13.55 21.09
C SER A 797 -0.60 13.45 19.83
N ASP A 798 -0.04 12.97 18.71
CA ASP A 798 -0.77 12.83 17.44
C ASP A 798 -1.36 11.43 17.29
N SER A 799 -2.42 11.14 18.05
CA SER A 799 -3.04 9.81 18.11
C SER A 799 -3.63 9.31 16.78
N TYR A 800 -3.79 10.20 15.77
CA TYR A 800 -4.12 9.79 14.40
C TYR A 800 -3.04 8.85 13.82
N LEU A 801 -1.77 9.07 14.17
CA LEU A 801 -0.64 8.27 13.68
C LEU A 801 -0.67 6.83 14.20
N VAL A 802 -0.95 6.62 15.49
CA VAL A 802 -1.10 5.26 16.04
C VAL A 802 -2.37 4.60 15.52
N ARG A 803 -3.47 5.32 15.29
CA ARG A 803 -4.69 4.76 14.68
C ARG A 803 -4.46 4.25 13.24
N VAL A 804 -3.69 4.98 12.42
CA VAL A 804 -3.26 4.51 11.09
C VAL A 804 -2.29 3.34 11.20
N GLY A 805 -1.21 3.51 11.99
CA GLY A 805 -0.14 2.55 12.12
C GLY A 805 -0.59 1.20 12.70
N TYR A 806 -1.40 1.21 13.75
CA TYR A 806 -1.87 -0.04 14.37
C TYR A 806 -2.87 -0.79 13.49
N GLY A 807 -3.65 -0.09 12.65
CA GLY A 807 -4.44 -0.72 11.60
C GLY A 807 -3.57 -1.47 10.59
N GLY A 808 -2.55 -0.80 10.04
CA GLY A 808 -1.65 -1.42 9.05
C GLY A 808 -0.80 -2.56 9.61
N THR A 809 -0.30 -2.43 10.85
CA THR A 809 0.57 -3.45 11.48
C THR A 809 -0.22 -4.70 11.90
N SER A 810 -1.51 -4.56 12.25
CA SER A 810 -2.38 -5.71 12.55
C SER A 810 -2.95 -6.41 11.30
N GLY A 811 -2.95 -5.73 10.15
CA GLY A 811 -3.40 -6.26 8.85
C GLY A 811 -2.94 -7.69 8.55
N PRO A 812 -1.61 -7.97 8.53
CA PRO A 812 -1.05 -9.29 8.22
C PRO A 812 -1.48 -10.44 9.14
N LEU A 813 -2.07 -10.18 10.32
CA LEU A 813 -2.66 -11.23 11.16
C LEU A 813 -3.98 -11.76 10.59
N SER A 814 -4.73 -10.94 9.84
CA SER A 814 -6.01 -11.36 9.27
C SER A 814 -5.85 -12.35 8.11
N ASN A 815 -4.76 -12.22 7.34
CA ASN A 815 -4.37 -13.12 6.24
C ASN A 815 -4.12 -14.56 6.68
N ILE A 816 -3.84 -14.79 7.97
CA ILE A 816 -3.49 -16.08 8.55
C ILE A 816 -4.78 -16.85 8.89
N ASN A 817 -4.96 -18.02 8.30
CA ASN A 817 -6.10 -18.88 8.57
C ASN A 817 -5.87 -19.82 9.78
N GLN A 818 -6.89 -20.61 10.14
CA GLN A 818 -6.86 -21.46 11.33
C GLN A 818 -5.79 -22.57 11.31
N ASP A 819 -5.32 -22.96 10.12
CA ASP A 819 -4.29 -23.98 9.91
C ASP A 819 -2.86 -23.41 9.99
N GLY A 820 -2.70 -22.09 9.80
CA GLY A 820 -1.43 -21.38 9.70
C GLY A 820 -1.04 -20.95 8.28
N PHE A 821 -1.85 -21.24 7.26
CA PHE A 821 -1.62 -20.68 5.93
C PHE A 821 -1.91 -19.18 5.93
N ALA A 822 -1.00 -18.41 5.32
CA ALA A 822 -1.15 -16.98 5.15
C ALA A 822 -1.30 -16.62 3.67
N ALA A 823 -2.39 -15.92 3.31
CA ALA A 823 -2.70 -15.51 1.95
C ALA A 823 -2.01 -14.19 1.54
N ALA A 824 -1.72 -14.03 0.24
CA ALA A 824 -1.11 -12.82 -0.32
C ALA A 824 -1.94 -11.54 -0.07
N SER A 825 -3.27 -11.61 -0.25
CA SER A 825 -4.21 -10.51 0.06
C SER A 825 -5.65 -11.03 0.17
N PHE A 826 -6.60 -10.16 0.54
CA PHE A 826 -8.04 -10.41 0.42
C PHE A 826 -8.64 -9.60 -0.75
N HIS A 827 -9.47 -10.26 -1.55
CA HIS A 827 -10.15 -9.72 -2.72
C HIS A 827 -11.37 -8.87 -2.32
N SER A 828 -11.31 -7.55 -2.51
CA SER A 828 -12.33 -6.62 -1.98
C SER A 828 -13.66 -6.57 -2.73
N TRP A 829 -13.72 -7.06 -3.98
CA TRP A 829 -14.94 -6.96 -4.79
C TRP A 829 -16.09 -7.79 -4.18
N PRO A 830 -17.32 -7.24 -4.10
CA PRO A 830 -18.49 -7.94 -3.58
C PRO A 830 -18.82 -9.28 -4.24
N ASP A 831 -18.43 -9.48 -5.51
CA ASP A 831 -18.60 -10.74 -6.26
C ASP A 831 -17.66 -11.87 -5.81
N THR A 832 -16.73 -11.60 -4.89
CA THR A 832 -15.61 -12.49 -4.53
C THR A 832 -15.45 -12.64 -3.02
N LEU A 833 -15.20 -11.53 -2.30
CA LEU A 833 -15.05 -11.44 -0.84
C LEU A 833 -14.38 -12.65 -0.16
N LYS A 834 -13.15 -12.99 -0.60
CA LYS A 834 -12.34 -14.08 -0.03
C LYS A 834 -10.85 -13.73 -0.01
N TRP A 835 -10.09 -14.47 0.78
CA TRP A 835 -8.63 -14.51 0.69
C TRP A 835 -8.17 -15.06 -0.67
N ASP A 836 -7.00 -14.64 -1.14
CA ASP A 836 -6.35 -15.24 -2.31
C ASP A 836 -5.90 -16.68 -2.01
N GLY A 837 -5.88 -17.51 -3.04
CA GLY A 837 -5.59 -18.94 -2.92
C GLY A 837 -4.11 -19.29 -2.71
N ILE A 838 -3.16 -18.38 -2.97
CA ILE A 838 -1.73 -18.63 -2.73
C ILE A 838 -1.10 -17.68 -1.70
N SER A 839 -0.01 -18.14 -1.09
CA SER A 839 0.75 -17.35 -0.10
C SER A 839 1.58 -16.22 -0.71
N GLY A 840 1.98 -16.36 -1.98
CA GLY A 840 2.57 -15.32 -2.81
C GLY A 840 3.61 -14.43 -2.11
N ASP A 841 3.31 -13.13 -2.08
CA ASP A 841 4.09 -12.03 -1.53
C ASP A 841 3.67 -11.62 -0.11
N TYR A 842 3.12 -12.55 0.69
CA TYR A 842 2.74 -12.29 2.09
C TYR A 842 3.92 -11.88 3.01
N GLY A 843 5.10 -12.47 2.80
CA GLY A 843 6.25 -12.43 3.71
C GLY A 843 6.76 -11.02 4.07
N PRO A 844 6.92 -10.08 3.11
CA PRO A 844 7.25 -8.69 3.42
C PRO A 844 6.21 -8.01 4.32
N GLY A 845 4.93 -8.40 4.23
CA GLY A 845 3.87 -7.91 5.12
C GLY A 845 4.06 -8.41 6.55
N PHE A 846 4.37 -9.70 6.71
CA PHE A 846 4.74 -10.29 8.00
C PHE A 846 6.00 -9.67 8.62
N LEU A 847 7.02 -9.35 7.81
CA LEU A 847 8.18 -8.58 8.24
C LEU A 847 7.78 -7.20 8.77
N GLY A 848 6.92 -6.47 8.06
CA GLY A 848 6.37 -5.18 8.52
C GLY A 848 5.59 -5.29 9.85
N MET A 849 4.76 -6.32 10.00
CA MET A 849 4.07 -6.63 11.26
C MET A 849 5.09 -6.88 12.39
N VAL A 850 6.08 -7.74 12.19
CA VAL A 850 7.10 -8.07 13.20
C VAL A 850 7.93 -6.85 13.60
N LEU A 851 8.34 -6.02 12.63
CA LEU A 851 9.09 -4.79 12.90
C LEU A 851 8.24 -3.72 13.59
N GLY A 852 6.93 -3.64 13.32
CA GLY A 852 6.03 -2.59 13.85
C GLY A 852 5.34 -2.92 15.17
N SER A 853 5.13 -4.22 15.44
CA SER A 853 4.36 -4.72 16.58
C SER A 853 4.92 -4.29 17.94
N GLY A 854 4.03 -4.31 18.92
CA GLY A 854 4.27 -3.92 20.29
C GLY A 854 3.00 -3.40 20.95
N THR A 855 3.09 -3.17 22.25
CA THR A 855 2.03 -2.55 23.05
C THR A 855 2.27 -1.05 23.17
N TYR A 856 1.32 -0.21 22.77
CA TYR A 856 1.45 1.25 22.80
C TYR A 856 0.44 1.84 23.78
N VAL A 857 0.90 2.47 24.86
CA VAL A 857 0.07 3.28 25.76
C VAL A 857 -0.05 4.68 25.18
N VAL A 858 -1.29 5.14 25.02
CA VAL A 858 -1.66 6.36 24.30
C VAL A 858 -2.55 7.21 25.19
N ASP A 859 -2.15 8.44 25.46
CA ASP A 859 -3.04 9.46 26.06
C ASP A 859 -3.72 10.21 24.91
N ASP A 860 -4.93 9.74 24.53
CA ASP A 860 -5.69 10.30 23.43
C ASP A 860 -6.58 11.44 23.94
N LYS A 861 -6.50 12.61 23.30
CA LYS A 861 -7.27 13.81 23.67
C LYS A 861 -8.81 13.61 23.67
N ASP A 862 -9.32 12.68 22.85
CA ASP A 862 -10.74 12.42 22.62
C ASP A 862 -11.20 11.11 23.31
N LEU A 863 -10.29 10.15 23.56
CA LEU A 863 -10.61 8.84 24.16
C LEU A 863 -10.08 8.65 25.59
N GLY A 864 -9.15 9.50 26.04
CA GLY A 864 -8.39 9.33 27.28
C GLY A 864 -7.24 8.31 27.15
N LEU A 865 -6.79 7.79 28.29
CA LEU A 865 -5.68 6.85 28.35
C LEU A 865 -6.11 5.44 27.91
N VAL A 866 -5.55 4.96 26.81
CA VAL A 866 -5.85 3.66 26.20
C VAL A 866 -4.57 2.88 25.85
N ALA A 867 -4.70 1.58 25.57
CA ALA A 867 -3.60 0.75 25.10
C ALA A 867 -3.93 0.06 23.78
N TYR A 868 -3.05 0.22 22.79
CA TYR A 868 -3.08 -0.54 21.54
C TYR A 868 -2.19 -1.77 21.72
N GLY A 869 -2.72 -2.97 21.45
CA GLY A 869 -1.97 -4.21 21.60
C GLY A 869 -1.78 -4.70 23.03
N GLY A 870 -2.57 -4.22 23.99
CA GLY A 870 -2.50 -4.68 25.37
C GLY A 870 -3.74 -4.31 26.17
N ILE A 871 -3.95 -4.99 27.29
CA ILE A 871 -5.03 -4.71 28.24
C ILE A 871 -4.49 -3.75 29.29
N LEU A 872 -5.16 -2.61 29.50
CA LEU A 872 -4.76 -1.56 30.44
C LEU A 872 -5.71 -1.53 31.65
N GLU A 873 -5.14 -1.46 32.85
CA GLU A 873 -5.86 -1.32 34.12
C GLU A 873 -5.20 -0.25 35.00
N THR A 874 -5.96 0.72 35.48
CA THR A 874 -5.47 1.76 36.40
C THR A 874 -5.83 1.39 37.84
N THR A 875 -4.83 1.34 38.73
CA THR A 875 -5.05 1.03 40.16
C THR A 875 -5.64 2.23 40.92
N PRO A 876 -6.27 2.03 42.10
CA PRO A 876 -6.79 3.13 42.92
C PRO A 876 -5.73 4.18 43.33
N GLU A 877 -4.46 3.79 43.33
CA GLU A 877 -3.30 4.63 43.63
C GLU A 877 -2.74 5.38 42.41
N GLY A 878 -3.36 5.25 41.23
CA GLY A 878 -2.95 5.94 40.00
C GLY A 878 -1.79 5.27 39.23
N ASN A 879 -1.43 4.03 39.57
CA ASN A 879 -0.49 3.25 38.75
C ASN A 879 -1.22 2.65 37.55
N VAL A 880 -0.56 2.61 36.39
CA VAL A 880 -1.11 2.05 35.17
C VAL A 880 -0.42 0.72 34.89
N ASN A 881 -1.18 -0.37 35.04
CA ASN A 881 -0.76 -1.73 34.69
C ASN A 881 -1.16 -2.03 33.25
N VAL A 882 -0.29 -2.70 32.50
CA VAL A 882 -0.54 -3.10 31.12
C VAL A 882 -0.06 -4.53 30.88
N THR A 883 -0.94 -5.35 30.29
CA THR A 883 -0.63 -6.73 29.87
C THR A 883 -0.55 -6.80 28.35
N PRO A 884 0.64 -6.99 27.74
CA PRO A 884 0.81 -7.14 26.30
C PRO A 884 -0.02 -8.27 25.68
N ARG A 885 -0.67 -7.96 24.56
CA ARG A 885 -1.47 -8.86 23.72
C ARG A 885 -1.12 -8.82 22.23
N ASP A 886 -0.28 -7.86 21.82
CA ASP A 886 0.33 -7.81 20.49
C ASP A 886 1.02 -9.14 20.12
N PRO A 887 1.20 -9.46 18.83
CA PRO A 887 1.66 -10.78 18.44
C PRO A 887 3.10 -11.09 18.85
N THR A 888 3.92 -10.08 19.12
CA THR A 888 5.34 -10.27 19.51
C THR A 888 5.54 -10.28 21.01
N ARG A 889 4.85 -9.41 21.75
CA ARG A 889 5.05 -9.10 23.17
C ARG A 889 6.52 -8.74 23.50
N LYS A 890 7.34 -8.34 22.52
CA LYS A 890 8.76 -7.96 22.72
C LYS A 890 9.01 -6.46 22.82
N ARG A 891 7.98 -5.63 22.62
CA ARG A 891 8.11 -4.17 22.63
C ARG A 891 6.93 -3.50 23.34
N ALA A 892 7.22 -2.49 24.15
CA ALA A 892 6.24 -1.57 24.72
C ALA A 892 6.64 -0.12 24.46
N PHE A 893 5.69 0.75 24.14
CA PHE A 893 5.88 2.20 24.08
C PHE A 893 4.93 2.89 25.06
N ILE A 894 5.47 3.69 25.96
CA ILE A 894 4.72 4.44 26.96
C ILE A 894 4.68 5.90 26.51
N GLY A 895 3.66 6.25 25.71
CA GLY A 895 3.46 7.58 25.13
C GLY A 895 3.54 8.72 26.14
N PRO A 896 2.87 8.65 27.31
CA PRO A 896 2.94 9.68 28.36
C PRO A 896 4.34 9.96 28.92
N LEU A 897 5.30 9.01 28.78
CA LEU A 897 6.68 9.17 29.26
C LEU A 897 7.68 9.40 28.12
N GLY A 898 7.30 9.12 26.87
CA GLY A 898 8.20 9.09 25.71
C GLY A 898 9.23 7.95 25.80
N VAL A 899 8.83 6.75 26.24
CA VAL A 899 9.74 5.62 26.49
C VAL A 899 9.39 4.42 25.62
N THR A 900 10.36 3.92 24.85
CA THR A 900 10.28 2.60 24.19
C THR A 900 11.08 1.59 25.00
N ILE A 901 10.49 0.42 25.27
CA ILE A 901 11.11 -0.73 25.91
C ILE A 901 11.13 -1.86 24.88
N THR A 902 12.29 -2.49 24.65
CA THR A 902 12.44 -3.64 23.75
C THR A 902 13.29 -4.73 24.40
N ILE A 903 12.96 -6.00 24.16
CA ILE A 903 13.77 -7.16 24.59
C ILE A 903 14.22 -8.00 23.39
N ASP A 904 15.32 -8.74 23.55
CA ASP A 904 15.78 -9.74 22.57
C ASP A 904 15.09 -11.10 22.77
N ALA A 905 15.01 -11.59 24.01
CA ALA A 905 14.64 -12.95 24.37
C ALA A 905 13.47 -13.02 25.35
N GLY A 906 12.62 -14.03 25.20
CA GLY A 906 11.36 -14.16 25.95
C GLY A 906 10.31 -13.14 25.54
N VAL A 907 9.36 -12.86 26.44
CA VAL A 907 8.25 -11.92 26.25
C VAL A 907 8.11 -10.98 27.44
N ILE A 908 7.59 -9.77 27.19
CA ILE A 908 7.06 -8.88 28.22
C ILE A 908 5.70 -9.44 28.64
N ASP A 909 5.65 -9.94 29.86
CA ASP A 909 4.47 -10.54 30.47
C ASP A 909 3.46 -9.47 30.89
N SER A 910 4.00 -8.43 31.54
CA SER A 910 3.27 -7.29 32.09
C SER A 910 4.25 -6.14 32.35
N PHE A 911 3.77 -4.90 32.30
CA PHE A 911 4.51 -3.75 32.81
C PHE A 911 3.59 -2.78 33.56
N THR A 912 4.18 -2.02 34.49
CA THR A 912 3.50 -0.98 35.25
C THR A 912 4.28 0.31 35.11
N TYR A 913 3.61 1.45 34.98
CA TYR A 913 4.23 2.75 35.27
C TYR A 913 3.42 3.56 36.28
N ALA A 914 4.14 4.27 37.16
CA ALA A 914 3.58 5.05 38.25
C ALA A 914 3.55 6.54 37.88
N GLY A 915 2.36 7.07 37.54
CA GLY A 915 2.15 8.36 36.87
C GLY A 915 3.01 9.52 37.40
N ASP A 916 2.87 9.87 38.68
CA ASP A 916 3.56 11.01 39.31
C ASP A 916 5.09 10.87 39.41
N SER A 917 5.62 9.65 39.26
CA SER A 917 7.05 9.35 39.48
C SER A 917 7.81 8.96 38.21
N GLY A 918 7.10 8.63 37.13
CA GLY A 918 7.68 8.02 35.93
C GLY A 918 8.32 6.64 36.15
N ALA A 919 8.26 6.05 37.35
CA ALA A 919 8.89 4.77 37.62
C ALA A 919 8.21 3.63 36.86
N ILE A 920 9.00 2.83 36.15
CA ILE A 920 8.54 1.69 35.34
C ILE A 920 9.00 0.38 35.99
N SER A 921 8.09 -0.59 36.07
CA SER A 921 8.38 -1.99 36.39
C SER A 921 8.02 -2.88 35.19
N VAL A 922 8.83 -3.88 34.88
CA VAL A 922 8.64 -4.79 33.74
C VAL A 922 8.83 -6.24 34.20
N THR A 923 7.83 -7.07 33.95
CA THR A 923 7.87 -8.52 34.16
C THR A 923 8.24 -9.17 32.82
N LEU A 924 9.29 -10.00 32.82
CA LEU A 924 9.66 -10.82 31.67
C LEU A 924 9.35 -12.29 31.95
N SER A 925 8.79 -12.99 30.96
CA SER A 925 8.52 -14.42 31.03
C SER A 925 8.95 -15.13 29.74
N GLN A 926 8.78 -16.45 29.69
CA GLN A 926 8.94 -17.26 28.47
C GLN A 926 7.57 -17.82 28.09
N LEU A 927 7.27 -17.90 26.79
CA LEU A 927 6.03 -18.51 26.32
C LEU A 927 5.99 -20.01 26.69
N PRO A 928 4.84 -20.57 27.09
CA PRO A 928 4.72 -22.00 27.37
C PRO A 928 5.15 -22.85 26.16
N GLY A 929 6.10 -23.77 26.38
CA GLY A 929 6.65 -24.63 25.34
C GLY A 929 7.78 -24.02 24.50
N ALA A 930 8.02 -22.70 24.58
CA ALA A 930 9.12 -22.07 23.86
C ALA A 930 10.51 -22.41 24.47
N PRO A 931 11.60 -22.33 23.67
CA PRO A 931 12.97 -22.43 24.15
C PRO A 931 13.29 -21.49 25.32
N ARG A 932 14.30 -21.85 26.14
CA ARG A 932 14.64 -21.14 27.39
C ARG A 932 15.94 -20.36 27.27
N ALA A 933 15.85 -19.10 26.86
CA ALA A 933 17.01 -18.21 26.84
C ALA A 933 17.67 -18.11 28.22
N ALA A 934 18.99 -18.30 28.28
CA ALA A 934 19.78 -18.23 29.50
C ALA A 934 19.86 -16.81 30.11
N SER A 935 19.63 -15.79 29.29
CA SER A 935 19.58 -14.38 29.67
C SER A 935 18.76 -13.58 28.66
N ALA A 936 18.26 -12.41 29.06
CA ALA A 936 17.69 -11.42 28.14
C ALA A 936 18.42 -10.07 28.30
N VAL A 937 18.50 -9.31 27.22
CA VAL A 937 18.87 -7.90 27.19
C VAL A 937 17.59 -7.08 27.03
N MET A 938 17.47 -6.00 27.82
CA MET A 938 16.37 -5.06 27.73
C MET A 938 16.93 -3.66 27.43
N TRP A 939 16.47 -3.08 26.33
CA TRP A 939 16.74 -1.69 25.95
C TRP A 939 15.60 -0.80 26.40
N ALA A 940 15.94 0.39 26.92
CA ALA A 940 15.00 1.45 27.25
C ALA A 940 15.48 2.74 26.57
N GLU A 941 14.70 3.23 25.62
CA GLU A 941 15.06 4.32 24.69
C GLU A 941 14.05 5.46 24.86
N THR A 942 14.53 6.71 24.98
CA THR A 942 13.69 7.88 25.23
C THR A 942 13.57 8.81 24.03
N THR A 943 12.36 9.28 23.73
CA THR A 943 12.08 10.31 22.73
C THR A 943 11.74 11.64 23.42
N GLY A 944 12.36 12.74 22.94
CA GLY A 944 12.11 14.11 23.37
C GLY A 944 12.56 14.51 24.80
N ASN A 945 12.60 13.57 25.74
CA ASN A 945 12.87 13.82 27.16
C ASN A 945 14.34 13.62 27.55
N ASN A 946 14.90 14.56 28.31
CA ASN A 946 16.19 14.42 29.02
C ASN A 946 16.13 13.43 30.22
N ALA A 947 15.05 12.66 30.34
CA ALA A 947 14.92 11.63 31.37
C ALA A 947 15.82 10.45 31.02
N SER A 948 16.60 9.98 32.01
CA SER A 948 17.43 8.77 31.88
C SER A 948 16.90 7.69 32.80
N TYR A 949 16.68 6.50 32.25
CA TYR A 949 16.16 5.34 32.98
C TYR A 949 17.32 4.39 33.30
N GLY A 950 17.39 3.92 34.55
CA GLY A 950 18.42 3.01 35.03
C GLY A 950 17.84 1.91 35.90
N PRO A 951 18.40 0.68 35.87
CA PRO A 951 17.82 -0.46 36.57
C PRO A 951 17.96 -0.34 38.09
N THR A 952 16.82 -0.38 38.78
CA THR A 952 16.77 -0.18 40.24
C THR A 952 17.00 -1.46 41.04
N SER A 953 16.67 -2.63 40.50
CA SER A 953 16.63 -3.90 41.24
C SER A 953 18.00 -4.51 41.57
N SER A 954 18.07 -5.28 42.65
CA SER A 954 19.31 -5.87 43.17
C SER A 954 19.96 -6.88 42.20
N ALA A 955 19.16 -7.68 41.49
CA ALA A 955 19.64 -8.67 40.53
C ALA A 955 20.42 -8.01 39.37
N PHE A 956 19.92 -6.89 38.82
CA PHE A 956 20.63 -6.12 37.79
C PHE A 956 21.95 -5.56 38.33
N ARG A 957 21.96 -4.97 39.53
CA ARG A 957 23.20 -4.45 40.15
C ARG A 957 24.25 -5.55 40.32
N GLN A 958 23.82 -6.75 40.72
CA GLN A 958 24.71 -7.90 40.87
C GLN A 958 25.22 -8.43 39.51
N ALA A 959 24.39 -8.41 38.46
CA ALA A 959 24.82 -8.72 37.10
C ALA A 959 25.86 -7.71 36.56
N LEU A 960 25.67 -6.41 36.83
CA LEU A 960 26.61 -5.34 36.47
C LEU A 960 27.96 -5.51 37.19
N LEU A 961 27.92 -5.79 38.50
CA LEU A 961 29.11 -6.01 39.32
C LEU A 961 29.92 -7.23 38.86
N ASN A 962 29.25 -8.34 38.51
CA ASN A 962 29.91 -9.55 37.99
C ASN A 962 30.65 -9.32 36.65
N GLN A 963 30.36 -8.22 35.94
CA GLN A 963 30.98 -7.87 34.66
C GLN A 963 32.12 -6.85 34.80
N ASN A 964 32.23 -6.19 35.96
CA ASN A 964 33.30 -5.24 36.29
C ASN A 964 33.91 -5.56 37.68
N PRO A 965 34.61 -6.70 37.85
CA PRO A 965 35.22 -7.10 39.14
C PRO A 965 36.42 -6.25 39.59
N GLY A 966 36.58 -5.04 39.05
CA GLY A 966 37.74 -4.15 39.26
C GLY A 966 37.44 -2.82 39.96
N THR A 967 36.18 -2.49 40.24
CA THR A 967 35.80 -1.23 40.91
C THR A 967 35.49 -1.47 42.40
N ASN A 968 36.51 -1.36 43.24
CA ASN A 968 36.31 -1.28 44.70
C ASN A 968 35.40 -0.10 45.05
N GLN A 969 34.50 -0.30 46.02
CA GLN A 969 33.77 0.80 46.64
C GLN A 969 34.75 1.72 47.40
N PRO A 970 34.66 3.04 47.25
CA PRO A 970 34.95 3.95 48.35
C PRO A 970 33.83 3.78 49.40
N THR A 971 34.19 3.54 50.65
CA THR A 971 33.24 3.67 51.77
C THR A 971 32.96 5.15 52.00
N ASP A 972 31.69 5.51 52.12
CA ASP A 972 31.22 6.88 52.36
C ASP A 972 31.47 7.28 53.83
N ASP A 973 32.08 8.45 54.08
CA ASP A 973 32.16 9.04 55.42
C ASP A 973 32.54 10.55 55.42
N THR A 974 32.04 11.29 56.42
CA THR A 974 32.41 12.68 56.79
C THR A 974 32.17 13.86 55.83
N ILE A 975 30.91 14.32 55.79
CA ILE A 975 30.46 15.70 56.07
C ILE A 975 31.59 16.76 56.29
N ASN A 976 31.67 17.85 55.49
CA ASN A 976 31.37 19.23 55.97
C ASN A 976 31.33 20.38 54.91
N SER A 977 30.92 21.56 55.40
CA SER A 977 30.54 22.83 54.74
C SER A 977 31.64 23.78 54.20
N HIS A 978 31.17 24.78 53.41
CA HIS A 978 31.76 26.12 53.09
C HIS A 978 32.76 26.26 51.93
N GLY A 979 32.71 27.40 51.20
CA GLY A 979 33.85 27.88 50.40
C GLY A 979 33.56 28.73 49.14
N THR A 980 33.17 29.98 49.32
CA THR A 980 33.10 31.11 48.36
C THR A 980 34.22 31.30 47.29
N GLU A 981 33.85 31.98 46.18
CA GLU A 981 34.67 32.97 45.42
C GLU A 981 35.84 32.51 44.48
N GLN A 982 36.27 33.22 43.41
CA GLN A 982 35.66 34.28 42.53
C GLN A 982 36.53 34.46 41.23
N MET A 983 36.01 35.19 40.22
CA MET A 983 36.75 35.89 39.11
C MET A 983 37.45 35.02 38.00
N SER A 984 37.46 35.31 36.68
CA SER A 984 37.61 36.53 35.81
C SER A 984 39.09 36.76 35.37
N ALA A 985 39.50 37.13 34.13
CA ALA A 985 38.79 37.69 32.95
C ALA A 985 39.60 37.66 31.60
N LYS A 986 38.87 37.81 30.46
CA LYS A 986 39.12 38.63 29.22
C LYS A 986 40.38 38.50 28.30
N GLY A 987 40.14 38.65 26.97
CA GLY A 987 41.06 39.19 25.92
C GLY A 987 41.31 38.22 24.73
N ALA A 988 41.08 38.45 23.42
CA ALA A 988 40.94 39.64 22.52
C ALA A 988 42.31 40.30 22.13
N VAL A 989 42.63 40.70 20.87
CA VAL A 989 41.94 40.64 19.54
C VAL A 989 42.92 40.94 18.35
N ASN A 990 42.62 40.54 17.09
CA ASN A 990 43.19 40.94 15.76
C ASN A 990 44.73 40.82 15.49
N ASN A 991 45.25 40.38 14.33
CA ASN A 991 45.24 41.04 13.00
C ASN A 991 46.01 40.22 11.91
N ALA A 992 45.94 40.63 10.64
CA ALA A 992 46.78 40.22 9.47
C ALA A 992 47.31 41.49 8.74
N PRO A 993 47.94 41.50 7.53
CA PRO A 993 48.44 40.42 6.63
C PRO A 993 49.86 40.68 6.03
N THR A 994 50.30 39.89 5.03
CA THR A 994 51.01 40.26 3.75
C THR A 994 51.99 39.18 3.21
N GLY A 995 52.21 39.13 1.88
CA GLY A 995 53.38 38.45 1.24
C GLY A 995 53.08 37.44 0.12
N ARG A 996 53.08 37.87 -1.16
CA ARG A 996 52.81 37.03 -2.36
C ARG A 996 53.97 36.11 -2.77
N GLY A 997 53.64 35.04 -3.53
CA GLY A 997 54.52 34.53 -4.59
C GLY A 997 54.35 33.06 -4.99
N GLY A 998 53.39 32.72 -5.87
CA GLY A 998 53.28 31.34 -6.37
C GLY A 998 52.16 31.02 -7.38
N ASP A 999 51.49 32.02 -7.96
CA ASP A 999 50.26 31.83 -8.75
C ASP A 999 50.54 31.63 -10.24
N ASP A 1000 50.02 30.53 -10.83
CA ASP A 1000 49.64 30.38 -12.27
C ASP A 1000 49.17 28.95 -12.65
N MET A 1001 49.34 27.94 -11.79
CA MET A 1001 49.04 26.53 -12.13
C MET A 1001 47.87 25.87 -11.36
N PHE A 1002 47.28 26.54 -10.36
CA PHE A 1002 46.21 25.95 -9.52
C PHE A 1002 44.79 26.42 -9.87
N GLU A 1003 44.58 27.67 -10.29
CA GLU A 1003 43.22 28.16 -10.65
C GLU A 1003 42.61 27.34 -11.80
N ALA A 1004 43.43 26.95 -12.78
CA ALA A 1004 43.03 26.12 -13.92
C ALA A 1004 42.53 24.69 -13.56
N LEU A 1005 42.68 24.23 -12.30
CA LEU A 1005 42.18 22.94 -11.83
C LEU A 1005 40.81 23.05 -11.13
N ASP A 1006 40.56 24.12 -10.38
CA ASP A 1006 39.27 24.31 -9.72
C ASP A 1006 38.19 24.85 -10.66
N ASP A 1007 38.54 25.66 -11.68
CA ASP A 1007 37.64 25.93 -12.82
C ASP A 1007 37.20 24.61 -13.50
N LEU A 1008 38.14 23.70 -13.73
CA LEU A 1008 37.87 22.39 -14.34
C LEU A 1008 36.97 21.51 -13.45
N ARG A 1009 37.04 21.65 -12.12
CA ARG A 1009 36.10 21.01 -11.19
C ARG A 1009 34.72 21.66 -11.21
N ILE A 1010 34.64 22.98 -11.28
CA ILE A 1010 33.38 23.72 -11.41
C ILE A 1010 32.65 23.31 -12.70
N ILE A 1011 33.37 23.24 -13.83
CA ILE A 1011 32.83 22.79 -15.12
C ILE A 1011 32.34 21.33 -15.06
N VAL A 1012 33.12 20.42 -14.48
CA VAL A 1012 32.72 19.00 -14.31
C VAL A 1012 31.54 18.84 -13.35
N THR A 1013 31.35 19.75 -12.41
CA THR A 1013 30.21 19.75 -11.47
C THR A 1013 28.95 20.33 -12.12
N LEU A 1014 29.07 21.43 -12.87
CA LEU A 1014 27.97 21.99 -13.68
C LEU A 1014 27.45 20.96 -14.71
N LEU A 1015 28.35 20.35 -15.49
CA LEU A 1015 27.99 19.31 -16.47
C LEU A 1015 27.40 18.03 -15.83
N LYS A 1016 27.56 17.84 -14.52
CA LYS A 1016 26.91 16.77 -13.73
C LYS A 1016 25.54 17.15 -13.16
N HIS A 1017 25.18 18.43 -13.14
CA HIS A 1017 23.97 18.92 -12.47
C HIS A 1017 22.94 19.55 -13.42
N THR A 1018 23.27 19.77 -14.70
CA THR A 1018 22.36 20.38 -15.69
C THR A 1018 21.68 19.40 -16.65
N TYR A 1019 21.92 18.09 -16.56
CA TYR A 1019 21.41 17.13 -17.55
C TYR A 1019 20.50 16.02 -16.97
N PRO A 1020 19.16 16.18 -17.02
CA PRO A 1020 18.24 15.05 -17.01
C PRO A 1020 18.30 14.30 -18.35
N ALA A 1021 18.19 12.97 -18.33
CA ALA A 1021 18.29 12.17 -19.55
C ALA A 1021 17.15 12.47 -20.55
N GLY A 1022 17.49 12.84 -21.80
CA GLY A 1022 16.52 12.70 -22.91
C GLY A 1022 16.47 13.73 -24.05
N LYS A 1023 17.43 14.66 -24.23
CA LYS A 1023 17.39 15.60 -25.39
C LYS A 1023 18.75 15.81 -26.11
N PRO A 1024 18.83 15.61 -27.44
CA PRO A 1024 20.00 15.98 -28.24
C PRO A 1024 20.11 17.50 -28.45
N TRP A 1025 21.32 18.04 -28.34
CA TRP A 1025 21.58 19.47 -28.53
C TRP A 1025 22.06 19.80 -29.96
N GLY A 1026 21.13 20.26 -30.80
CA GLY A 1026 21.41 20.92 -32.07
C GLY A 1026 21.10 20.12 -33.34
N ASN A 1027 20.89 20.84 -34.43
CA ASN A 1027 20.28 20.35 -35.69
C ASN A 1027 21.21 19.46 -36.56
N ARG A 1028 22.19 18.76 -35.98
CA ARG A 1028 23.23 17.99 -36.73
C ARG A 1028 23.46 16.55 -36.26
N GLY A 1029 22.42 15.91 -35.75
CA GLY A 1029 22.35 14.45 -35.59
C GLY A 1029 23.07 13.90 -34.36
N PRO A 1030 22.88 12.60 -34.04
CA PRO A 1030 23.18 12.04 -32.72
C PRO A 1030 24.67 11.87 -32.36
N ASN A 1031 25.60 12.08 -33.30
CA ASN A 1031 27.02 11.73 -33.14
C ASN A 1031 28.01 12.92 -33.31
N LEU A 1032 27.55 14.18 -33.27
CA LEU A 1032 28.42 15.36 -33.47
C LEU A 1032 28.20 16.44 -32.39
N VAL A 1033 28.96 16.34 -31.29
CA VAL A 1033 28.98 17.33 -30.20
C VAL A 1033 29.51 18.69 -30.68
N ASN A 1034 28.74 19.76 -30.46
CA ASN A 1034 29.16 21.13 -30.75
C ASN A 1034 29.94 21.72 -29.57
N TRP A 1035 31.25 21.47 -29.53
CA TRP A 1035 32.16 21.91 -28.45
C TRP A 1035 32.18 23.42 -28.21
N ASP A 1036 31.79 24.23 -29.19
CA ASP A 1036 31.74 25.69 -29.08
C ASP A 1036 30.52 26.15 -28.26
N ALA A 1037 29.38 25.45 -28.37
CA ALA A 1037 28.23 25.69 -27.50
C ALA A 1037 28.48 25.18 -26.07
N VAL A 1038 29.08 23.99 -25.92
CA VAL A 1038 29.45 23.43 -24.61
C VAL A 1038 30.44 24.33 -23.88
N ALA A 1039 31.38 24.96 -24.59
CA ALA A 1039 32.28 25.96 -24.01
C ALA A 1039 31.56 27.25 -23.61
N GLY A 1040 30.63 27.75 -24.44
CA GLY A 1040 29.84 28.96 -24.13
C GLY A 1040 28.96 28.79 -22.90
N GLU A 1041 28.21 27.68 -22.80
CA GLU A 1041 27.37 27.37 -21.62
C GLU A 1041 28.19 27.11 -20.35
N ALA A 1042 29.46 26.71 -20.49
CA ALA A 1042 30.43 26.60 -19.40
C ALA A 1042 31.19 27.92 -19.10
N GLY A 1043 30.88 29.03 -19.78
CA GLY A 1043 31.52 30.35 -19.58
C GLY A 1043 32.91 30.53 -20.22
N LEU A 1044 33.37 29.58 -21.04
CA LEU A 1044 34.73 29.49 -21.59
C LEU A 1044 34.87 30.09 -23.00
N GLU A 1045 34.28 31.26 -23.25
CA GLU A 1045 34.30 31.86 -24.59
C GLU A 1045 35.72 32.28 -25.04
N GLY A 1046 35.99 32.10 -26.34
CA GLY A 1046 37.27 32.46 -26.98
C GLY A 1046 38.44 31.50 -26.78
N GLY A 1047 38.57 30.85 -25.61
CA GLY A 1047 39.72 30.02 -25.25
C GLY A 1047 39.82 28.69 -26.02
N LYS A 1048 40.66 28.60 -27.07
CA LYS A 1048 40.91 27.32 -27.77
C LYS A 1048 41.46 26.24 -26.83
N MET A 1049 42.42 26.59 -25.96
CA MET A 1049 42.99 25.66 -24.98
C MET A 1049 41.92 25.07 -24.03
N ALA A 1050 40.92 25.87 -23.63
CA ALA A 1050 39.85 25.40 -22.75
C ALA A 1050 38.98 24.33 -23.46
N ARG A 1051 38.60 24.58 -24.73
CA ARG A 1051 37.92 23.57 -25.58
C ARG A 1051 38.75 22.30 -25.77
N ASP A 1052 40.03 22.44 -26.12
CA ASP A 1052 40.94 21.30 -26.31
C ASP A 1052 41.12 20.48 -25.00
N CYS A 1053 41.07 21.13 -23.84
CA CYS A 1053 41.18 20.48 -22.53
C CYS A 1053 39.90 19.75 -22.12
N VAL A 1054 38.73 20.41 -22.22
CA VAL A 1054 37.41 19.79 -21.97
C VAL A 1054 37.20 18.60 -22.90
N GLN A 1055 37.50 18.73 -24.20
CA GLN A 1055 37.37 17.63 -25.15
C GLN A 1055 38.29 16.44 -24.80
N LYS A 1056 39.52 16.68 -24.33
CA LYS A 1056 40.42 15.62 -23.83
C LYS A 1056 39.85 14.91 -22.60
N VAL A 1057 39.32 15.66 -21.62
CA VAL A 1057 38.73 15.09 -20.40
C VAL A 1057 37.49 14.25 -20.73
N CYS A 1058 36.58 14.76 -21.54
CA CYS A 1058 35.36 14.05 -21.93
C CYS A 1058 35.65 12.76 -22.72
N LYS A 1059 36.64 12.78 -23.64
CA LYS A 1059 37.10 11.57 -24.35
C LYS A 1059 37.76 10.56 -23.39
N LYS A 1060 38.68 11.00 -22.52
CA LYS A 1060 39.34 10.13 -21.51
C LYS A 1060 38.35 9.54 -20.48
N ARG A 1061 37.12 10.03 -20.43
CA ARG A 1061 36.04 9.56 -19.54
C ARG A 1061 34.85 8.95 -20.31
N HIS A 1062 34.95 8.77 -21.63
CA HIS A 1062 33.91 8.22 -22.52
C HIS A 1062 32.52 8.89 -22.41
N LEU A 1063 32.44 10.14 -21.93
CA LEU A 1063 31.18 10.79 -21.52
C LEU A 1063 30.16 11.04 -22.65
N PHE A 1064 30.56 10.84 -23.91
CA PHE A 1064 29.71 10.99 -25.09
C PHE A 1064 29.83 9.80 -26.07
N GLU A 1065 30.48 8.69 -25.67
CA GLU A 1065 30.67 7.50 -26.51
C GLU A 1065 29.63 6.44 -26.19
N ALA A 1066 28.36 6.75 -26.50
CA ALA A 1066 27.24 5.84 -26.31
C ALA A 1066 27.30 4.67 -27.30
N LYS A 1067 27.83 3.52 -26.87
CA LYS A 1067 27.26 2.25 -27.33
C LYS A 1067 25.82 2.18 -26.80
N PRO A 1068 24.80 1.98 -27.65
CA PRO A 1068 23.43 1.90 -27.17
C PRO A 1068 23.25 0.67 -26.28
N PRO A 1069 22.62 0.78 -25.10
CA PRO A 1069 22.17 -0.40 -24.38
C PRO A 1069 21.04 -1.06 -25.19
N THR A 1070 21.18 -2.34 -25.52
CA THR A 1070 20.13 -3.12 -26.18
C THR A 1070 19.03 -3.48 -25.20
N VAL A 1071 18.21 -2.49 -24.84
CA VAL A 1071 16.94 -2.70 -24.15
C VAL A 1071 15.90 -3.13 -25.19
N SER A 1072 15.46 -4.38 -25.12
CA SER A 1072 14.41 -4.91 -26.01
C SER A 1072 13.03 -4.44 -25.53
N VAL A 1073 12.61 -3.25 -25.98
CA VAL A 1073 11.21 -2.81 -25.83
C VAL A 1073 10.34 -3.65 -26.77
N SER A 1074 9.46 -4.48 -26.21
CA SER A 1074 8.62 -5.43 -26.97
C SER A 1074 7.13 -5.20 -26.78
N THR A 1075 6.63 -4.04 -27.21
CA THR A 1075 5.18 -3.74 -27.29
C THR A 1075 4.83 -2.97 -28.56
N GLN A 1076 4.66 -3.69 -29.68
CA GLN A 1076 3.66 -3.34 -30.69
C GLN A 1076 3.32 -4.53 -31.59
N THR A 1077 2.02 -4.63 -31.92
CA THR A 1077 1.45 -5.56 -32.90
C THR A 1077 1.56 -4.98 -34.30
N ASP A 1078 1.65 -5.83 -35.34
CA ASP A 1078 0.94 -5.58 -36.60
C ASP A 1078 0.85 -6.86 -37.45
N ASP A 1079 -0.25 -6.98 -38.20
CA ASP A 1079 -0.62 -8.13 -39.02
C ASP A 1079 -0.72 -7.70 -40.50
N ALA A 1080 0.11 -8.23 -41.41
CA ALA A 1080 -0.09 -8.05 -42.86
C ALA A 1080 0.63 -9.10 -43.74
N THR A 1081 -0.11 -9.67 -44.69
CA THR A 1081 0.32 -10.71 -45.64
C THR A 1081 1.13 -10.18 -46.85
N GLY A 1082 2.14 -10.92 -47.34
CA GLY A 1082 2.67 -10.72 -48.71
C GLY A 1082 3.91 -11.55 -49.12
N ALA A 1083 3.86 -12.24 -50.28
CA ALA A 1083 4.96 -13.01 -50.90
C ALA A 1083 4.59 -13.35 -52.39
N PRO A 1084 5.43 -14.00 -53.25
CA PRO A 1084 6.85 -14.40 -53.14
C PRO A 1084 7.78 -13.91 -54.32
N PRO A 1085 8.42 -14.74 -55.21
CA PRO A 1085 9.90 -14.82 -55.34
C PRO A 1085 10.44 -14.57 -56.78
N PRO A 1086 11.74 -14.86 -57.14
CA PRO A 1086 12.08 -16.22 -57.65
C PRO A 1086 13.56 -16.73 -57.63
N SER A 1087 13.73 -18.06 -57.43
CA SER A 1087 14.84 -18.93 -57.94
C SER A 1087 16.25 -18.82 -57.29
N ARG A 1088 17.21 -19.76 -57.46
CA ARG A 1088 17.38 -20.87 -58.43
C ARG A 1088 18.23 -22.07 -57.90
N ARG A 1089 18.03 -23.25 -58.51
CA ARG A 1089 18.76 -24.57 -58.46
C ARG A 1089 20.28 -24.51 -58.13
N GLN A 1090 20.96 -25.52 -57.55
CA GLN A 1090 21.14 -26.97 -57.90
C GLN A 1090 21.76 -27.73 -56.68
N ARG A 1091 22.04 -29.05 -56.59
CA ARG A 1091 21.59 -30.37 -57.13
C ARG A 1091 22.75 -31.38 -56.88
N GLY A 1092 22.50 -32.51 -56.20
CA GLY A 1092 23.43 -33.65 -56.00
C GLY A 1092 23.37 -34.20 -54.56
N GLY A 1093 23.45 -35.51 -54.24
CA GLY A 1093 23.55 -36.73 -55.06
C GLY A 1093 24.77 -37.60 -54.67
N ALA A 1094 24.72 -38.94 -54.57
CA ALA A 1094 23.59 -39.89 -54.61
C ALA A 1094 24.02 -41.33 -54.18
N ALA A 1095 23.06 -42.14 -53.67
CA ALA A 1095 22.98 -43.62 -53.71
C ALA A 1095 24.13 -44.47 -53.11
N ALA A 1096 24.04 -45.79 -52.87
CA ALA A 1096 22.98 -46.81 -53.06
C ALA A 1096 23.06 -47.87 -51.90
N GLY A 1097 22.13 -48.80 -51.69
CA GLY A 1097 20.92 -49.19 -52.44
C GLY A 1097 20.07 -50.24 -51.70
N GLY A 1098 18.99 -50.72 -52.33
CA GLY A 1098 18.06 -51.75 -51.77
C GLY A 1098 18.33 -53.17 -52.32
N PRO A 1099 17.32 -54.05 -52.55
CA PRO A 1099 15.87 -53.74 -52.68
C PRO A 1099 14.82 -54.77 -52.16
N ARG A 1100 13.53 -54.36 -52.25
CA ARG A 1100 12.30 -55.20 -52.45
C ARG A 1100 11.76 -55.98 -51.22
N ARG A 1101 10.44 -56.25 -51.09
CA ARG A 1101 9.30 -56.29 -52.06
C ARG A 1101 7.92 -55.93 -51.41
N ASP A 1102 6.97 -55.42 -52.21
CA ASP A 1102 5.48 -55.60 -52.28
C ASP A 1102 4.58 -55.58 -50.99
N HIS A 1103 3.32 -55.08 -50.91
CA HIS A 1103 2.40 -54.32 -51.82
C HIS A 1103 1.19 -53.65 -51.03
N PRO A 1104 0.19 -52.93 -51.63
CA PRO A 1104 -0.38 -51.70 -51.00
C PRO A 1104 -1.94 -51.50 -50.97
N ALA A 1105 -2.37 -50.27 -50.57
CA ALA A 1105 -3.69 -49.60 -50.74
C ALA A 1105 -4.82 -49.98 -49.73
N ALA A 1106 -5.91 -49.22 -49.52
CA ALA A 1106 -6.52 -48.02 -50.16
C ALA A 1106 -7.22 -47.11 -49.08
N ARG A 1107 -7.18 -45.76 -49.08
CA ARG A 1107 -7.83 -44.70 -49.92
C ARG A 1107 -9.24 -44.23 -49.44
N GLN A 1108 -9.42 -42.90 -49.38
CA GLN A 1108 -10.68 -42.09 -49.37
C GLN A 1108 -11.54 -41.85 -48.10
N SER A 1109 -11.72 -40.56 -47.78
CA SER A 1109 -12.85 -39.91 -47.05
C SER A 1109 -13.97 -39.52 -48.07
N PRO A 1110 -15.13 -38.82 -47.78
CA PRO A 1110 -15.32 -37.73 -46.79
C PRO A 1110 -16.78 -37.43 -46.24
N LYS A 1111 -16.94 -36.25 -45.60
CA LYS A 1111 -18.12 -35.33 -45.52
C LYS A 1111 -19.32 -35.55 -44.54
N ARG A 1112 -19.43 -34.58 -43.60
CA ARG A 1112 -20.58 -33.70 -43.24
C ARG A 1112 -22.05 -34.17 -43.41
N GLY A 1113 -22.84 -33.97 -42.34
CA GLY A 1113 -24.31 -33.76 -42.33
C GLY A 1113 -24.73 -32.84 -41.16
N LYS A 1114 -25.89 -32.14 -41.21
CA LYS A 1114 -26.30 -31.16 -40.17
C LYS A 1114 -27.83 -30.89 -40.12
N ARG A 1115 -28.33 -30.54 -38.92
CA ARG A 1115 -29.62 -29.88 -38.53
C ARG A 1115 -30.92 -30.69 -38.30
N ARG A 1116 -31.35 -30.68 -37.02
CA ARG A 1116 -32.68 -30.30 -36.43
C ARG A 1116 -34.00 -30.92 -36.94
N GLY A 1117 -34.79 -31.45 -35.99
CA GLY A 1117 -36.15 -30.94 -35.72
C GLY A 1117 -37.21 -31.90 -35.13
N VAL A 1118 -38.05 -31.35 -34.23
CA VAL A 1118 -39.45 -31.74 -33.88
C VAL A 1118 -39.69 -32.88 -32.84
N ASP A 1119 -40.37 -32.46 -31.74
CA ASP A 1119 -41.35 -33.07 -30.81
C ASP A 1119 -41.33 -34.55 -30.33
N GLY A 1120 -41.95 -34.80 -29.16
CA GLY A 1120 -42.64 -36.08 -28.85
C GLY A 1120 -42.22 -36.87 -27.59
N ARG A 1121 -42.99 -36.75 -26.50
CA ARG A 1121 -43.03 -37.64 -25.29
C ARG A 1121 -44.12 -38.75 -25.45
N PRO A 1122 -44.35 -39.75 -24.55
CA PRO A 1122 -43.58 -40.25 -23.39
C PRO A 1122 -43.37 -41.83 -23.32
N PRO A 1123 -43.97 -42.68 -22.43
CA PRO A 1123 -43.22 -43.68 -21.63
C PRO A 1123 -43.80 -45.14 -21.65
N PRO A 1124 -43.37 -46.03 -20.72
CA PRO A 1124 -44.17 -46.33 -19.50
C PRO A 1124 -43.31 -46.51 -18.21
N GLY A 1125 -43.81 -46.54 -16.96
CA GLY A 1125 -45.19 -46.51 -16.40
C GLY A 1125 -45.66 -47.87 -15.83
N GLY A 1126 -46.31 -48.02 -14.66
CA GLY A 1126 -46.70 -47.09 -13.57
C GLY A 1126 -46.07 -47.49 -12.20
N GLY A 1127 -46.73 -47.43 -11.03
CA GLY A 1127 -48.12 -47.06 -10.70
C GLY A 1127 -48.38 -46.97 -9.16
N ALA A 1128 -49.62 -46.70 -8.75
CA ALA A 1128 -50.04 -46.52 -7.34
C ALA A 1128 -51.54 -46.81 -7.13
N ASP A 1129 -51.92 -47.17 -5.89
CA ASP A 1129 -53.25 -47.18 -5.21
C ASP A 1129 -52.94 -47.60 -3.74
N ASP A 1130 -53.71 -47.35 -2.67
CA ASP A 1130 -55.00 -46.69 -2.40
C ASP A 1130 -54.80 -45.64 -1.26
N GLY A 1131 -55.82 -44.87 -0.88
CA GLY A 1131 -55.78 -44.05 0.34
C GLY A 1131 -57.16 -43.79 0.97
N LYS A 1132 -57.21 -43.33 2.24
CA LYS A 1132 -58.41 -42.69 2.85
C LYS A 1132 -58.24 -42.12 4.27
N ASP A 1133 -59.11 -41.14 4.56
CA ASP A 1133 -59.76 -40.74 5.84
C ASP A 1133 -58.89 -40.40 7.09
N GLY A 1134 -59.06 -39.19 7.67
CA GLY A 1134 -58.89 -38.97 9.14
C GLY A 1134 -58.17 -37.72 9.69
N ASP A 1135 -58.80 -36.53 9.67
CA ASP A 1135 -58.69 -35.53 10.75
C ASP A 1135 -59.66 -35.92 11.91
N PRO A 1136 -59.57 -35.48 13.19
CA PRO A 1136 -59.26 -34.09 13.60
C PRO A 1136 -58.56 -33.82 14.98
N VAL A 1137 -58.17 -32.54 15.19
CA VAL A 1137 -58.31 -31.65 16.39
C VAL A 1137 -58.34 -32.23 17.83
N GLY A 1138 -57.59 -31.63 18.77
CA GLY A 1138 -57.95 -31.68 20.21
C GLY A 1138 -56.90 -31.28 21.28
N ASP A 1139 -56.71 -29.97 21.50
CA ASP A 1139 -56.58 -29.21 22.77
C ASP A 1139 -55.54 -29.52 23.91
N GLU A 1140 -55.14 -28.39 24.52
CA GLU A 1140 -54.36 -28.06 25.75
C GLU A 1140 -55.08 -28.46 27.09
N PRO A 1141 -54.56 -28.25 28.36
CA PRO A 1141 -53.77 -27.08 28.82
C PRO A 1141 -52.78 -27.15 30.03
N GLU A 1142 -52.00 -26.05 30.17
CA GLU A 1142 -51.56 -25.23 31.34
C GLU A 1142 -50.81 -25.75 32.61
N ASP A 1143 -49.90 -24.85 33.06
CA ASP A 1143 -49.43 -24.46 34.42
C ASP A 1143 -48.37 -25.21 35.27
N GLY A 1144 -47.39 -24.43 35.78
CA GLY A 1144 -46.49 -24.72 36.93
C GLY A 1144 -45.08 -24.08 36.85
N ASP A 1145 -44.63 -23.33 37.87
CA ASP A 1145 -43.45 -22.40 37.79
C ASP A 1145 -42.46 -22.39 39.00
N GLU A 1146 -41.24 -21.90 38.74
CA GLU A 1146 -40.11 -21.40 39.58
C GLU A 1146 -39.49 -22.16 40.79
N GLY A 1147 -38.14 -22.10 40.92
CA GLY A 1147 -37.41 -22.38 42.19
C GLY A 1147 -35.89 -22.74 42.13
N LYS A 1148 -35.02 -21.95 42.80
CA LYS A 1148 -33.58 -22.22 43.15
C LYS A 1148 -33.47 -22.54 44.68
N PRO A 1149 -32.30 -22.80 45.38
CA PRO A 1149 -30.86 -22.60 45.06
C PRO A 1149 -29.85 -23.77 45.44
N PRO A 1150 -28.80 -23.71 46.32
CA PRO A 1150 -27.41 -24.18 46.03
C PRO A 1150 -26.82 -25.14 47.15
N PRO A 1151 -25.52 -25.18 47.59
CA PRO A 1151 -24.19 -24.80 47.05
C PRO A 1151 -23.01 -25.85 47.25
N ALA A 1152 -21.82 -25.55 46.67
CA ALA A 1152 -20.40 -25.68 47.15
C ALA A 1152 -19.77 -26.90 47.92
N GLU A 1153 -18.42 -26.93 47.83
CA GLU A 1153 -17.38 -27.53 48.74
C GLU A 1153 -16.58 -28.82 48.33
N LYS A 1154 -15.48 -29.04 49.07
CA LYS A 1154 -14.26 -29.89 48.89
C LYS A 1154 -13.93 -30.54 50.28
N PRO A 1155 -12.83 -31.27 50.58
CA PRO A 1155 -11.86 -32.07 49.80
C PRO A 1155 -11.44 -33.43 50.50
N ARG A 1156 -10.30 -34.04 50.05
CA ARG A 1156 -9.24 -34.80 50.79
C ARG A 1156 -9.22 -36.35 50.90
N SER A 1157 -7.96 -36.84 50.85
CA SER A 1157 -7.35 -38.06 51.45
C SER A 1157 -7.50 -39.44 50.75
N ALA A 1158 -6.59 -40.42 50.88
CA ALA A 1158 -5.12 -40.43 51.13
C ALA A 1158 -4.54 -41.89 51.08
N ARG A 1159 -3.20 -42.05 50.90
CA ARG A 1159 -2.34 -43.22 51.29
C ARG A 1159 -2.52 -44.56 50.53
N PHE A 1160 -1.54 -45.48 50.43
CA PHE A 1160 -0.05 -45.45 50.46
C PHE A 1160 0.53 -46.81 49.90
N TYR A 1161 1.85 -46.87 49.70
CA TYR A 1161 2.81 -47.97 49.34
C TYR A 1161 2.72 -49.32 50.15
N PRO A 1162 3.59 -50.37 49.95
CA PRO A 1162 4.84 -50.51 49.14
C PRO A 1162 5.00 -51.84 48.33
N GLY A 1163 6.20 -52.07 47.78
CA GLY A 1163 6.71 -53.36 47.26
C GLY A 1163 8.11 -53.19 46.66
N ASP A 1164 9.13 -53.75 47.31
CA ASP A 1164 10.56 -53.34 47.18
C ASP A 1164 11.48 -54.48 46.64
N ASP A 1165 12.70 -54.13 46.18
CA ASP A 1165 13.90 -55.00 46.22
C ASP A 1165 15.19 -54.15 46.03
N ASP A 1166 16.31 -54.53 46.67
CA ASP A 1166 17.41 -53.62 47.07
C ASP A 1166 18.77 -53.79 46.34
N GLY A 1167 19.74 -52.88 46.62
CA GLY A 1167 21.15 -53.03 46.18
C GLY A 1167 22.11 -51.84 46.36
N ASP A 1168 22.52 -51.55 47.61
CA ASP A 1168 23.79 -51.00 48.19
C ASP A 1168 24.91 -50.50 47.21
N ASP A 1169 25.74 -49.47 47.44
CA ASP A 1169 26.17 -48.58 48.57
C ASP A 1169 26.60 -47.20 47.95
N ASP A 1170 26.85 -46.06 48.61
CA ASP A 1170 26.51 -45.41 49.90
C ASP A 1170 27.09 -43.94 49.83
N ASP A 1171 27.10 -43.19 50.96
CA ASP A 1171 27.97 -42.04 51.30
C ASP A 1171 27.66 -40.64 50.67
N GLY A 1172 26.87 -39.82 51.38
CA GLY A 1172 27.11 -38.35 51.47
C GLY A 1172 25.96 -37.37 51.17
N GLU A 1173 25.23 -36.92 52.19
CA GLU A 1173 24.24 -35.84 52.07
C GLU A 1173 24.83 -34.45 51.72
N LYS A 1174 24.26 -33.78 50.71
CA LYS A 1174 24.16 -32.30 50.64
C LYS A 1174 22.81 -31.89 50.02
N PRO A 1175 22.17 -30.80 50.50
CA PRO A 1175 20.94 -30.30 49.91
C PRO A 1175 21.20 -29.65 48.53
N PRO A 1176 20.24 -29.72 47.59
CA PRO A 1176 20.35 -29.07 46.29
C PRO A 1176 20.37 -27.52 46.42
N PRO A 1177 21.08 -26.81 45.53
CA PRO A 1177 21.13 -25.35 45.56
C PRO A 1177 19.79 -24.72 45.14
N ALA A 1178 19.45 -23.59 45.76
CA ALA A 1178 18.24 -22.84 45.43
C ALA A 1178 18.26 -22.29 43.99
N GLU A 1179 17.08 -22.19 43.39
CA GLU A 1179 16.85 -21.69 42.04
C GLU A 1179 17.41 -20.27 41.87
N ARG A 1180 18.05 -20.00 40.72
CA ARG A 1180 18.48 -18.66 40.32
C ARG A 1180 17.63 -18.18 39.15
N SER A 1181 16.91 -17.08 39.35
CA SER A 1181 16.29 -16.31 38.28
C SER A 1181 17.35 -15.82 37.27
N PRO A 1182 17.00 -15.66 35.97
CA PRO A 1182 17.95 -15.23 34.95
C PRO A 1182 18.49 -13.82 35.20
N SER A 1183 19.76 -13.60 34.85
CA SER A 1183 20.40 -12.29 34.96
C SER A 1183 20.11 -11.42 33.73
N VAL A 1184 19.52 -10.25 33.93
CA VAL A 1184 19.23 -9.27 32.88
C VAL A 1184 20.31 -8.19 32.85
N ARG A 1185 20.61 -7.65 31.66
CA ARG A 1185 21.68 -6.67 31.40
C ARG A 1185 21.12 -5.39 30.77
N TYR A 1186 21.75 -4.25 31.06
CA TYR A 1186 21.40 -2.93 30.53
C TYR A 1186 22.67 -2.14 30.15
N TYR A 1187 22.51 -1.17 29.24
CA TYR A 1187 23.48 -0.14 28.91
C TYR A 1187 22.73 1.16 28.60
N SER A 1188 23.10 2.28 29.21
CA SER A 1188 22.72 3.61 28.69
C SER A 1188 23.66 4.08 27.58
N ASN A 1189 23.23 5.06 26.78
CA ASN A 1189 24.05 5.63 25.70
C ASN A 1189 25.38 6.21 26.20
N ASP A 1190 25.38 6.88 27.36
CA ASP A 1190 26.60 7.44 27.97
C ASP A 1190 27.53 6.35 28.53
N GLU A 1191 26.97 5.26 29.08
CA GLU A 1191 27.76 4.10 29.50
C GLU A 1191 28.36 3.34 28.31
N MET A 1192 27.65 3.26 27.18
CA MET A 1192 28.17 2.71 25.93
C MET A 1192 29.33 3.58 25.39
N GLU A 1193 29.16 4.89 25.33
CA GLU A 1193 30.23 5.86 24.99
C GLU A 1193 31.43 5.71 25.94
N ALA A 1194 31.21 5.62 27.25
CA ALA A 1194 32.26 5.42 28.25
C ALA A 1194 32.97 4.06 28.10
N HIS A 1195 32.23 2.97 27.86
CA HIS A 1195 32.79 1.63 27.65
C HIS A 1195 33.61 1.56 26.35
N LEU A 1196 33.14 2.19 25.27
CA LEU A 1196 33.88 2.31 24.01
C LEU A 1196 35.14 3.16 24.18
N ARG A 1197 35.08 4.29 24.92
CA ARG A 1197 36.26 5.08 25.31
C ARG A 1197 37.26 4.25 26.13
N GLN A 1198 36.78 3.39 27.03
CA GLN A 1198 37.62 2.50 27.86
C GLN A 1198 38.27 1.38 27.02
N ARG A 1199 37.54 0.73 26.11
CA ARG A 1199 38.10 -0.24 25.14
C ARG A 1199 39.12 0.42 24.20
N ARG A 1200 38.85 1.61 23.66
CA ARG A 1200 39.83 2.40 22.87
C ARG A 1200 41.12 2.72 23.64
N ARG A 1201 41.06 2.78 24.97
CA ARG A 1201 42.23 2.97 25.86
C ARG A 1201 43.02 1.68 26.10
N LEU A 1202 42.35 0.53 26.08
CA LEU A 1202 42.96 -0.81 26.21
C LEU A 1202 43.57 -1.33 24.90
N ALA A 1203 43.00 -0.97 23.75
CA ALA A 1203 43.51 -1.30 22.41
C ALA A 1203 44.87 -0.66 22.06
N ARG A 1204 45.51 0.07 22.99
CA ARG A 1204 46.86 0.63 22.86
C ARG A 1204 47.89 -0.10 23.73
N ARG A 1205 47.90 -1.44 23.68
CA ARG A 1205 49.05 -2.26 24.10
C ARG A 1205 49.36 -3.33 23.06
N THR A 1206 50.65 -3.43 22.73
CA THR A 1206 51.17 -4.13 21.55
C THR A 1206 51.23 -5.64 21.76
N VAL A 1207 50.87 -6.40 20.73
CA VAL A 1207 51.47 -7.71 20.43
C VAL A 1207 51.88 -7.68 18.96
N SER A 1208 53.14 -8.02 18.68
CA SER A 1208 53.72 -8.02 17.34
C SER A 1208 53.94 -9.45 16.87
N TYR A 1209 53.50 -9.77 15.66
CA TYR A 1209 53.91 -10.98 14.94
C TYR A 1209 54.59 -10.59 13.63
N SER A 1210 55.65 -11.32 13.29
CA SER A 1210 56.38 -11.23 12.03
C SER A 1210 56.30 -12.57 11.34
N PHE A 1211 55.93 -12.57 10.06
CA PHE A 1211 56.14 -13.72 9.17
C PHE A 1211 57.32 -13.44 8.25
N GLU A 1212 58.03 -14.50 7.88
CA GLU A 1212 59.19 -14.43 6.98
C GLU A 1212 58.74 -14.27 5.52
N GLU A 1213 59.53 -13.55 4.73
CA GLU A 1213 59.28 -13.39 3.29
C GLU A 1213 59.68 -14.68 2.54
N GLY A 1214 58.80 -15.14 1.66
CA GLY A 1214 59.04 -16.26 0.75
C GLY A 1214 58.37 -15.99 -0.59
N GLU A 1215 59.17 -15.63 -1.58
CA GLU A 1215 58.73 -15.36 -2.95
C GLU A 1215 58.22 -16.63 -3.64
N TYR A 1216 57.24 -16.49 -4.55
CA TYR A 1216 57.29 -17.10 -5.87
C TYR A 1216 56.43 -16.30 -6.87
N GLU A 1217 56.66 -16.54 -8.15
CA GLU A 1217 56.42 -15.59 -9.26
C GLU A 1217 55.03 -15.66 -9.91
N ASP A 1218 54.67 -14.62 -10.66
CA ASP A 1218 53.59 -14.64 -11.67
C ASP A 1218 53.96 -15.58 -12.85
N ASP A 1219 52.98 -16.24 -13.47
CA ASP A 1219 53.00 -16.54 -14.91
C ASP A 1219 51.58 -16.90 -15.46
N ASP A 1220 51.38 -16.75 -16.78
CA ASP A 1220 50.06 -16.76 -17.46
C ASP A 1220 49.32 -18.12 -17.54
N ALA A 1221 47.98 -18.10 -17.39
CA ALA A 1221 47.03 -19.04 -18.04
C ALA A 1221 45.57 -18.52 -18.07
#